data_AF-A0AAJ1U632-F1
#
_entry.id   AF-A0AAJ1U632-F1
#
_cell.length_a   1.000
_cell.length_b   1.000
_cell.length_c   1.000
_cell.angle_alpha   90.00
_cell.angle_beta   90.00
_cell.angle_gamma   90.00
#
_symmetry.space_group_name_H-M   'P 1'
#
loop_
_entity.id
_entity.type
_entity.pdbx_description
1 polymer ?
#
loop_
_entity_poly.entity_id
_entity_poly.type
_entity_poly.pdbx_seq_one_letter_code
_entity_poly.pdbx_strand_id
1 'polypeptide(L)'
;MTTRRGRRSPGERLPALLLVVALLLVAGAWTLTAGAAGDDRLQQAPVVLVGPDVVTAAVASEVEAMPGSELAVGGTDDLDRARARLADGEVVAVLVIDLAGTQDRLLLSDDHAPARDRALVAQARSIADARDRTVVVERGDRLSAAVPAATTTSLLAVAAGFALVVVVSMVWGPVPRTFRRGVVRVAGIGALGVAAGLLATALASPRAGAVVLAAVVASGLVTLACEALAGLRGLLVAAALLLVLPLPLVLAGDPWLLAQPWRTVTAWTIVGAATDALSPAVATTTVAWRSGVVLAGSAVLALLVLLSTRLVLRRLAREASPDDDPSLAPAPWRRQMAVLAVTLMASTTAVLTVGLPGNPPPVAPRVSLASTTECVGPGKVDDIDDLNRIADLRATDAFQGGDVGASATLQDGRTVWMFGDTLRGPDAGGARFVRNSMLVVAPDCLQVVVARSGGAIIPDRDGGVGYWPMSVAVLAQPGYDLVEVTAQRVRTTDPDDPFGFENVGPAVATFVVPVGGVPQLVGTTDVGPDDADTTRPMWGAATTLADGWLYLYGTARPADPAPGTGFSLQVARTRPADVNDPSTWTYWDGATWGRDPADAAALIGATEGTSQTLSVFERDGTWYAVSKRGEVLGSDLVVWTAPAPTGPFTAGPPVAELPSDPDGGLLRYMPLAHPDLLPEDGDVVVSYSRNSTDLGAVLEDPLLYRPRFIRVPLPGPSAS
;
A
#
# COMPACT_ATOMS: atom_id res chain seq x y z
N MET A 1 58.50 -11.38 57.73
CA MET A 1 57.50 -10.46 58.31
C MET A 1 56.81 -9.69 57.18
N THR A 2 55.64 -10.18 56.78
CA THR A 2 54.44 -9.46 56.31
C THR A 2 54.61 -8.15 55.50
N THR A 3 54.60 -8.30 54.17
CA THR A 3 54.22 -7.25 53.21
C THR A 3 52.72 -6.93 53.34
N ARG A 4 52.41 -5.71 53.79
CA ARG A 4 51.05 -5.14 53.89
C ARG A 4 50.50 -4.87 52.48
N ARG A 5 49.66 -5.77 51.94
CA ARG A 5 48.80 -5.47 50.78
C ARG A 5 47.88 -4.31 51.14
N GLY A 6 48.13 -3.14 50.55
CA GLY A 6 47.21 -2.00 50.60
C GLY A 6 45.88 -2.37 49.94
N ARG A 7 44.89 -2.76 50.74
CA ARG A 7 43.49 -2.75 50.33
C ARG A 7 43.12 -1.30 50.03
N ARG A 8 43.01 -0.94 48.74
CA ARG A 8 42.28 0.26 48.31
C ARG A 8 40.91 0.23 48.98
N SER A 9 40.53 1.34 49.62
CA SER A 9 39.30 1.45 50.38
C SER A 9 38.07 1.24 49.46
N PRO A 10 36.94 0.72 49.98
CA PRO A 10 35.73 0.52 49.18
C PRO A 10 35.16 1.82 48.58
N GLY A 11 35.58 3.00 49.09
CA GLY A 11 35.10 4.31 48.67
C GLY A 11 35.64 4.83 47.33
N GLU A 12 36.83 4.39 46.90
CA GLU A 12 37.43 4.86 45.63
C GLU A 12 36.99 4.04 44.41
N ARG A 13 36.50 2.81 44.62
CA ARG A 13 36.04 1.94 43.52
C ARG A 13 34.64 2.30 43.03
N LEU A 14 33.81 2.86 43.90
CA LEU A 14 32.43 3.19 43.60
C LEU A 14 32.25 4.28 42.53
N PRO A 15 32.98 5.42 42.54
CA PRO A 15 32.87 6.43 41.47
C PRO A 15 33.44 5.93 40.13
N ALA A 16 34.49 5.12 40.15
CA ALA A 16 35.01 4.47 38.94
C ALA A 16 34.00 3.44 38.38
N LEU A 17 33.31 2.71 39.26
CA LEU A 17 32.25 1.77 38.88
C LEU A 17 31.03 2.52 38.32
N LEU A 18 30.63 3.63 38.92
CA LEU A 18 29.52 4.46 38.43
C LEU A 18 29.84 5.14 37.09
N LEU A 19 31.08 5.57 36.89
CA LEU A 19 31.59 6.02 35.60
C LEU A 19 31.52 4.90 34.56
N VAL A 20 32.01 3.71 34.88
CA VAL A 20 31.96 2.55 33.99
C VAL A 20 30.52 2.16 33.68
N VAL A 21 29.60 2.19 34.66
CA VAL A 21 28.18 1.91 34.43
C VAL A 21 27.52 3.01 33.58
N ALA A 22 27.84 4.29 33.80
CA ALA A 22 27.32 5.38 32.96
C ALA A 22 27.87 5.29 31.52
N LEU A 23 29.15 4.98 31.35
CA LEU A 23 29.76 4.74 30.04
C LEU A 23 29.20 3.48 29.37
N LEU A 24 28.89 2.43 30.13
CA LEU A 24 28.24 1.21 29.62
C LEU A 24 26.76 1.44 29.28
N LEU A 25 26.05 2.32 30.00
CA LEU A 25 24.69 2.73 29.66
C LEU A 25 24.68 3.62 28.42
N VAL A 26 25.67 4.51 28.27
CA VAL A 26 25.82 5.35 27.08
C VAL A 26 26.30 4.52 25.89
N ALA A 27 27.25 3.60 26.06
CA ALA A 27 27.69 2.66 25.03
C ALA A 27 26.60 1.64 24.66
N GLY A 28 25.83 1.17 25.66
CA GLY A 28 24.67 0.30 25.46
C GLY A 28 23.54 1.00 24.71
N ALA A 29 23.24 2.25 25.08
CA ALA A 29 22.33 3.11 24.34
C ALA A 29 22.86 3.34 22.91
N TRP A 30 24.16 3.59 22.74
CA TRP A 30 24.79 3.77 21.44
C TRP A 30 24.66 2.54 20.52
N THR A 31 24.94 1.34 21.04
CA THR A 31 24.77 0.07 20.30
C THR A 31 23.31 -0.23 19.95
N LEU A 32 22.36 0.22 20.79
CA LEU A 32 20.93 0.06 20.52
C LEU A 32 20.39 1.15 19.58
N THR A 33 20.96 2.35 19.58
CA THR A 33 20.57 3.48 18.72
C THR A 33 21.17 3.41 17.32
N ALA A 34 22.35 2.82 17.16
CA ALA A 34 22.96 2.61 15.85
C ALA A 34 22.12 1.69 14.95
N GLY A 35 21.28 0.83 15.53
CA GLY A 35 20.28 0.06 14.80
C GLY A 35 18.90 0.72 14.67
N ALA A 36 18.65 1.86 15.34
CA ALA A 36 17.33 2.49 15.44
C ALA A 36 17.19 3.82 14.68
N ALA A 37 18.29 4.46 14.28
CA ALA A 37 18.32 5.75 13.58
C ALA A 37 19.06 5.69 12.23
N GLY A 38 19.20 4.47 11.67
CA GLY A 38 20.20 4.16 10.63
C GLY A 38 19.84 4.50 9.19
N ASP A 39 18.57 4.67 8.86
CA ASP A 39 18.14 5.09 7.52
C ASP A 39 17.17 6.26 7.71
N ASP A 40 17.19 7.27 6.84
CA ASP A 40 16.15 8.33 6.75
C ASP A 40 14.77 7.75 6.32
N ARG A 41 14.39 6.60 6.88
CA ARG A 41 13.19 5.82 6.61
C ARG A 41 12.11 6.20 7.62
N LEU A 42 10.96 6.57 7.07
CA LEU A 42 9.76 6.87 7.84
C LEU A 42 9.12 5.58 8.34
N GLN A 43 8.70 5.59 9.61
CA GLN A 43 8.18 4.48 10.42
C GLN A 43 6.67 4.63 10.68
N GLN A 44 5.86 4.01 9.83
CA GLN A 44 4.39 4.09 9.74
C GLN A 44 3.81 5.52 9.63
N ALA A 45 4.49 6.42 8.92
CA ALA A 45 4.08 7.82 8.85
C ALA A 45 2.73 7.99 8.10
N PRO A 46 1.71 8.66 8.68
CA PRO A 46 0.38 8.76 8.10
C PRO A 46 0.39 9.73 6.93
N VAL A 47 0.09 9.24 5.74
CA VAL A 47 0.04 10.03 4.50
C VAL A 47 -1.32 9.80 3.84
N VAL A 48 -1.91 10.87 3.33
CA VAL A 48 -3.16 10.77 2.55
C VAL A 48 -2.89 11.03 1.08
N LEU A 49 -3.36 10.12 0.24
CA LEU A 49 -3.40 10.28 -1.20
C LEU A 49 -4.71 10.94 -1.59
N VAL A 50 -4.63 12.00 -2.40
CA VAL A 50 -5.80 12.67 -2.95
C VAL A 50 -5.94 12.29 -4.41
N GLY A 51 -7.03 11.61 -4.72
CA GLY A 51 -7.37 11.08 -6.03
C GLY A 51 -8.53 10.08 -5.91
N PRO A 52 -9.04 9.55 -7.04
CA PRO A 52 -10.12 8.57 -7.04
C PRO A 52 -9.75 7.35 -6.20
N ASP A 53 -10.72 6.78 -5.48
CA ASP A 53 -10.49 5.68 -4.53
C ASP A 53 -9.79 4.48 -5.17
N VAL A 54 -10.08 4.16 -6.43
CA VAL A 54 -9.41 3.06 -7.14
C VAL A 54 -7.94 3.34 -7.45
N VAL A 55 -7.58 4.61 -7.70
CA VAL A 55 -6.18 5.03 -7.92
C VAL A 55 -5.46 5.11 -6.58
N THR A 56 -6.08 5.70 -5.57
CA THR A 56 -5.47 5.87 -4.26
C THR A 56 -5.35 4.55 -3.51
N ALA A 57 -6.29 3.61 -3.66
CA ALA A 57 -6.20 2.26 -3.12
C ALA A 57 -5.10 1.44 -3.80
N ALA A 58 -4.97 1.50 -5.13
CA ALA A 58 -3.90 0.84 -5.85
C ALA A 58 -2.52 1.42 -5.46
N VAL A 59 -2.38 2.75 -5.47
CA VAL A 59 -1.13 3.42 -5.07
C VAL A 59 -0.83 3.18 -3.59
N ALA A 60 -1.83 3.14 -2.70
CA ALA A 60 -1.64 2.80 -1.29
C ALA A 60 -1.17 1.37 -1.12
N SER A 61 -1.81 0.40 -1.79
CA SER A 61 -1.40 -1.01 -1.74
C SER A 61 0.02 -1.22 -2.29
N GLU A 62 0.37 -0.56 -3.39
CA GLU A 62 1.73 -0.58 -3.94
C GLU A 62 2.75 0.07 -3.00
N VAL A 63 2.40 1.22 -2.41
CA VAL A 63 3.26 1.88 -1.42
C VAL A 63 3.38 1.02 -0.18
N GLU A 64 2.38 0.27 0.25
CA GLU A 64 2.48 -0.66 1.39
C GLU A 64 3.26 -1.94 1.05
N ALA A 65 3.23 -2.38 -0.21
CA ALA A 65 3.98 -3.54 -0.70
C ALA A 65 5.46 -3.23 -1.04
N MET A 66 5.83 -1.94 -1.11
CA MET A 66 7.21 -1.53 -1.43
C MET A 66 8.21 -1.95 -0.32
N PRO A 67 9.34 -2.58 -0.66
CA PRO A 67 10.36 -2.91 0.33
C PRO A 67 10.95 -1.66 1.00
N GLY A 68 10.67 -1.47 2.29
CA GLY A 68 11.19 -0.34 3.07
C GLY A 68 10.32 0.92 3.04
N SER A 69 9.10 0.83 2.52
CA SER A 69 8.07 1.83 2.81
C SER A 69 7.41 1.49 4.14
N GLU A 70 7.45 2.42 5.07
CA GLU A 70 6.65 2.33 6.29
C GLU A 70 5.82 3.61 6.34
N LEU A 71 5.02 3.84 5.29
CA LEU A 71 3.97 4.84 5.29
C LEU A 71 2.65 4.16 5.62
N ALA A 72 1.85 4.80 6.47
CA ALA A 72 0.45 4.40 6.67
C ALA A 72 -0.39 5.24 5.70
N VAL A 73 -0.78 4.64 4.57
CA VAL A 73 -1.36 5.38 3.45
C VAL A 73 -2.86 5.24 3.43
N GLY A 74 -3.58 6.36 3.40
CA GLY A 74 -5.04 6.39 3.22
C GLY A 74 -5.43 7.13 1.94
N GLY A 75 -6.52 6.73 1.29
CA GLY A 75 -7.08 7.43 0.13
C GLY A 75 -8.21 8.39 0.51
N THR A 76 -8.37 9.46 -0.27
CA THR A 76 -9.59 10.27 -0.30
C THR A 76 -9.72 10.97 -1.65
N ASP A 77 -10.94 11.16 -2.11
CA ASP A 77 -11.28 11.98 -3.28
C ASP A 77 -11.36 13.49 -2.98
N ASP A 78 -11.43 13.87 -1.70
CA ASP A 78 -11.63 15.26 -1.25
C ASP A 78 -10.31 15.91 -0.75
N LEU A 79 -9.79 16.83 -1.57
CA LEU A 79 -8.59 17.61 -1.26
C LEU A 79 -8.75 18.51 -0.03
N ASP A 80 -9.92 19.09 0.20
CA ASP A 80 -10.14 20.02 1.31
C ASP A 80 -10.24 19.27 2.63
N ARG A 81 -10.84 18.07 2.61
CA ARG A 81 -10.79 17.14 3.72
C ARG A 81 -9.35 16.70 4.03
N ALA A 82 -8.55 16.36 3.02
CA ALA A 82 -7.14 16.01 3.21
C ALA A 82 -6.33 17.18 3.80
N ARG A 83 -6.57 18.41 3.34
CA ARG A 83 -5.95 19.62 3.91
C ARG A 83 -6.35 19.88 5.35
N ALA A 84 -7.62 19.68 5.70
CA ALA A 84 -8.08 19.79 7.09
C ALA A 84 -7.37 18.77 7.99
N ARG A 85 -7.26 17.51 7.54
CA ARG A 85 -6.52 16.45 8.26
C ARG A 85 -5.04 16.78 8.40
N LEU A 86 -4.42 17.42 7.41
CA LEU A 86 -3.04 17.88 7.48
C LEU A 86 -2.87 19.06 8.46
N ALA A 87 -3.79 20.02 8.45
CA ALA A 87 -3.78 21.17 9.35
C ALA A 87 -4.06 20.80 10.82
N ASP A 88 -4.96 19.84 11.04
CA ASP A 88 -5.26 19.26 12.35
C ASP A 88 -4.17 18.29 12.83
N GLY A 89 -3.22 17.96 11.94
CA GLY A 89 -2.13 17.04 12.21
C GLY A 89 -2.59 15.62 12.48
N GLU A 90 -3.62 15.16 11.77
CA GLU A 90 -3.96 13.76 11.71
C GLU A 90 -2.99 12.99 10.80
N VAL A 91 -2.45 13.68 9.79
CA VAL A 91 -1.52 13.17 8.78
C VAL A 91 -0.29 14.07 8.70
N VAL A 92 0.86 13.52 8.29
CA VAL A 92 2.12 14.29 8.18
C VAL A 92 2.37 14.85 6.78
N ALA A 93 1.70 14.31 5.76
CA ALA A 93 1.76 14.78 4.38
C ALA A 93 0.49 14.40 3.61
N VAL A 94 0.23 15.16 2.54
CA VAL A 94 -0.82 14.87 1.55
C VAL A 94 -0.18 14.84 0.16
N LEU A 95 -0.37 13.75 -0.57
CA LEU A 95 0.09 13.61 -1.97
C LEU A 95 -1.12 13.68 -2.90
N VAL A 96 -1.22 14.77 -3.66
CA VAL A 96 -2.27 14.98 -4.66
C VAL A 96 -1.79 14.41 -5.98
N ILE A 97 -2.51 13.41 -6.48
CA ILE A 97 -2.19 12.73 -7.74
C ILE A 97 -2.84 13.50 -8.89
N ASP A 98 -2.03 14.04 -9.79
CA ASP A 98 -2.54 14.73 -10.98
C ASP A 98 -2.90 13.72 -12.07
N LEU A 99 -4.18 13.47 -12.28
CA LEU A 99 -4.64 12.54 -13.32
C LEU A 99 -4.54 13.11 -14.74
N ALA A 100 -4.47 14.44 -14.88
CA ALA A 100 -4.44 15.11 -16.17
C ALA A 100 -3.01 15.27 -16.73
N GLY A 101 -1.99 15.07 -15.88
CA GLY A 101 -0.59 15.26 -16.22
C GLY A 101 0.34 14.29 -15.48
N THR A 102 1.63 14.59 -15.48
CA THR A 102 2.68 13.79 -14.82
C THR A 102 3.29 14.49 -13.62
N GLN A 103 2.63 15.53 -13.08
CA GLN A 103 3.15 16.35 -11.99
C GLN A 103 2.24 16.29 -10.76
N ASP A 104 2.64 15.49 -9.77
CA ASP A 104 1.96 15.37 -8.49
C ASP A 104 2.36 16.50 -7.54
N ARG A 105 1.52 16.77 -6.54
CA ARG A 105 1.76 17.81 -5.53
C ARG A 105 1.86 17.19 -4.15
N LEU A 106 2.99 17.38 -3.49
CA LEU A 106 3.19 16.98 -2.10
C LEU A 106 3.00 18.19 -1.18
N LEU A 107 1.94 18.16 -0.39
CA LEU A 107 1.67 19.14 0.67
C LEU A 107 2.30 18.66 1.97
N LEU A 108 3.16 19.49 2.56
CA LEU A 108 3.81 19.22 3.85
C LEU A 108 3.18 20.07 4.96
N SER A 109 3.22 19.54 6.18
CA SER A 109 2.75 20.24 7.38
C SER A 109 3.60 21.48 7.72
N ASP A 110 2.96 22.48 8.34
CA ASP A 110 3.55 23.78 8.69
C ASP A 110 4.54 23.73 9.87
N ASP A 111 4.62 22.60 10.58
CA ASP A 111 5.49 22.42 11.76
C ASP A 111 6.98 22.23 11.43
N HIS A 112 7.31 22.18 10.14
CA HIS A 112 8.64 22.13 9.56
C HIS A 112 9.65 21.29 10.35
N ALA A 113 9.63 19.97 10.11
CA ALA A 113 10.57 19.02 10.67
C ALA A 113 11.60 18.62 9.59
N PRO A 114 12.80 19.22 9.54
CA PRO A 114 13.68 19.10 8.36
C PRO A 114 14.16 17.68 8.04
N ALA A 115 14.22 16.79 9.05
CA ALA A 115 14.53 15.38 8.84
C ALA A 115 13.34 14.65 8.20
N ARG A 116 12.15 14.79 8.77
CA ARG A 116 10.89 14.21 8.26
C ARG A 116 10.54 14.74 6.87
N ASP A 117 10.64 16.04 6.65
CA ASP A 117 10.34 16.68 5.37
C ASP A 117 11.28 16.18 4.26
N ARG A 118 12.58 16.00 4.56
CA ARG A 118 13.54 15.43 3.61
C ARG A 118 13.20 13.97 3.28
N ALA A 119 12.87 13.17 4.29
CA ALA A 119 12.47 11.78 4.11
C ALA A 119 11.17 11.66 3.28
N LEU A 120 10.15 12.45 3.60
CA LEU A 120 8.88 12.52 2.86
C LEU A 120 9.08 12.94 1.41
N VAL A 121 9.89 13.97 1.15
CA VAL A 121 10.19 14.42 -0.21
C VAL A 121 10.99 13.38 -0.98
N ALA A 122 11.98 12.74 -0.36
CA ALA A 122 12.78 11.70 -0.98
C ALA A 122 11.90 10.48 -1.33
N GLN A 123 11.00 10.08 -0.44
CA GLN A 123 10.09 8.97 -0.67
C GLN A 123 9.02 9.30 -1.71
N ALA A 124 8.41 10.49 -1.65
CA ALA A 124 7.47 10.94 -2.68
C ALA A 124 8.12 11.03 -4.06
N ARG A 125 9.36 11.53 -4.15
CA ARG A 125 10.13 11.52 -5.40
C ARG A 125 10.46 10.12 -5.87
N SER A 126 10.89 9.22 -4.99
CA SER A 126 11.12 7.81 -5.34
C SER A 126 9.84 7.14 -5.87
N ILE A 127 8.70 7.38 -5.22
CA ILE A 127 7.36 6.91 -5.64
C ILE A 127 6.97 7.48 -7.01
N ALA A 128 7.27 8.75 -7.26
CA ALA A 128 6.98 9.42 -8.52
C ALA A 128 7.93 9.00 -9.65
N ASP A 129 9.23 8.91 -9.38
CA ASP A 129 10.27 8.43 -10.29
C ASP A 129 9.99 6.99 -10.73
N ALA A 130 9.52 6.13 -9.81
CA ALA A 130 9.08 4.77 -10.13
C ALA A 130 7.89 4.71 -11.11
N ARG A 131 7.18 5.83 -11.29
CA ARG A 131 6.02 6.00 -12.17
C ARG A 131 6.27 6.99 -13.32
N ASP A 132 7.53 7.41 -13.53
CA ASP A 132 7.91 8.48 -14.49
C ASP A 132 7.10 9.79 -14.31
N ARG A 133 6.83 10.14 -13.05
CA ARG A 133 6.14 11.37 -12.63
C ARG A 133 7.09 12.30 -11.89
N THR A 134 6.71 13.55 -11.74
CA THR A 134 7.43 14.57 -10.95
C THR A 134 6.60 15.02 -9.77
N VAL A 135 7.25 15.41 -8.66
CA VAL A 135 6.56 15.91 -7.47
C VAL A 135 6.97 17.34 -7.19
N VAL A 136 6.00 18.25 -7.16
CA VAL A 136 6.15 19.62 -6.68
C VAL A 136 5.82 19.66 -5.19
N VAL A 137 6.73 20.25 -4.41
CA VAL A 137 6.58 20.35 -2.96
C VAL A 137 5.98 21.71 -2.61
N GLU A 138 4.80 21.71 -2.03
CA GLU A 138 4.14 22.89 -1.48
C GLU A 138 4.22 22.86 0.04
N ARG A 139 4.65 23.98 0.62
CA ARG A 139 4.70 24.20 2.07
C ARG A 139 3.68 25.27 2.40
N GLY A 140 2.91 25.11 3.46
CA GLY A 140 1.94 26.12 3.84
C GLY A 140 2.61 27.44 4.24
N ASP A 141 1.88 28.52 4.02
CA ASP A 141 2.31 29.88 4.35
C ASP A 141 2.16 30.11 5.85
N ARG A 142 3.16 29.72 6.66
CA ARG A 142 3.58 30.35 7.95
C ARG A 142 4.49 29.44 8.78
N LEU A 143 5.78 29.74 8.80
CA LEU A 143 6.56 30.18 9.97
C LEU A 143 8.03 30.29 9.57
N SER A 144 8.66 31.38 10.00
CA SER A 144 10.06 31.69 9.68
C SER A 144 11.01 30.59 10.12
N ALA A 145 12.08 30.35 9.35
CA ALA A 145 13.22 29.45 9.63
C ALA A 145 13.99 29.72 10.95
N ALA A 146 13.46 30.55 11.85
CA ALA A 146 14.07 31.00 13.09
C ALA A 146 13.65 30.19 14.34
N VAL A 147 12.64 29.31 14.25
CA VAL A 147 12.18 28.50 15.40
C VAL A 147 12.87 27.12 15.37
N PRO A 148 13.58 26.71 16.44
CA PRO A 148 14.18 25.37 16.52
C PRO A 148 13.12 24.26 16.47
N ALA A 149 13.48 23.10 15.92
CA ALA A 149 12.61 21.93 15.87
C ALA A 149 11.99 21.59 17.24
N ALA A 150 10.76 21.06 17.25
CA ALA A 150 10.02 20.74 18.47
C ALA A 150 10.78 19.82 19.44
N THR A 151 11.51 18.83 18.90
CA THR A 151 12.41 17.94 19.63
C THR A 151 13.55 18.69 20.32
N THR A 152 14.19 19.63 19.61
CA THR A 152 15.28 20.46 20.16
C THR A 152 14.76 21.37 21.28
N THR A 153 13.62 22.03 21.06
CA THR A 153 12.98 22.89 22.05
C THR A 153 12.61 22.11 23.32
N SER A 154 12.06 20.89 23.15
CA SER A 154 11.71 19.99 24.25
C SER A 154 12.93 19.54 25.05
N LEU A 155 14.02 19.17 24.38
CA LEU A 155 15.26 18.77 25.05
C LEU A 155 15.87 19.94 25.85
N LEU A 156 15.90 21.14 25.28
CA LEU A 156 16.41 22.34 25.96
C LEU A 156 15.59 22.67 27.21
N ALA A 157 14.26 22.55 27.14
CA ALA A 157 13.38 22.74 28.28
C ALA A 157 13.66 21.71 29.39
N VAL A 158 13.78 20.43 29.04
CA VAL A 158 14.10 19.36 30.00
C VAL A 158 15.49 19.55 30.61
N ALA A 159 16.49 19.85 29.79
CA ALA A 159 17.86 20.10 30.22
C ALA A 159 17.96 21.31 31.15
N ALA A 160 17.19 22.38 30.92
CA ALA A 160 17.15 23.56 31.79
C ALA A 160 16.65 23.22 33.20
N GLY A 161 15.56 22.45 33.31
CA GLY A 161 15.04 22.01 34.61
C GLY A 161 16.01 21.08 35.35
N PHE A 162 16.66 20.15 34.65
CA PHE A 162 17.71 19.28 35.22
C PHE A 162 18.93 20.10 35.68
N ALA A 163 19.44 21.00 34.83
CA ALA A 163 20.63 21.81 35.11
C ALA A 163 20.43 22.72 36.32
N LEU A 164 19.23 23.33 36.47
CA LEU A 164 18.91 24.15 37.64
C LEU A 164 19.08 23.35 38.93
N VAL A 165 18.57 22.12 38.98
CA VAL A 165 18.67 21.27 40.17
C VAL A 165 20.13 20.89 40.45
N VAL A 166 20.90 20.53 39.42
CA VAL A 166 22.33 20.24 39.57
C VAL A 166 23.08 21.44 40.16
N VAL A 167 22.84 22.66 39.66
CA VAL A 167 23.43 23.89 40.20
C VAL A 167 23.03 24.12 41.65
N VAL A 168 21.73 24.04 41.96
CA VAL A 168 21.21 24.21 43.31
C VAL A 168 21.81 23.19 44.27
N SER A 169 22.01 21.94 43.84
CA SER A 169 22.57 20.87 44.67
C SER A 169 24.08 20.96 44.81
N MET A 170 24.78 21.57 43.85
CA MET A 170 26.17 21.97 44.01
C MET A 170 26.32 23.04 45.09
N VAL A 171 25.44 24.04 45.12
CA VAL A 171 25.54 25.19 46.05
C VAL A 171 24.99 24.87 47.44
N TRP A 172 23.85 24.18 47.54
CA TRP A 172 23.13 23.95 48.80
C TRP A 172 23.11 22.49 49.28
N GLY A 173 23.75 21.57 48.55
CA GLY A 173 23.80 20.14 48.86
C GLY A 173 22.59 19.36 48.32
N PRO A 174 22.62 18.02 48.31
CA PRO A 174 21.62 17.23 47.59
C PRO A 174 20.24 17.22 48.24
N VAL A 175 20.15 17.20 49.58
CA VAL A 175 18.86 17.11 50.29
C VAL A 175 18.59 18.38 51.09
N PRO A 176 17.39 18.99 50.99
CA PRO A 176 17.07 20.20 51.76
C PRO A 176 16.97 19.90 53.26
N ARG A 177 17.88 20.49 54.05
CA ARG A 177 17.91 20.34 55.51
C ARG A 177 16.71 20.95 56.24
N THR A 178 15.97 21.87 55.63
CA THR A 178 14.82 22.57 56.25
C THR A 178 13.62 22.66 55.32
N PHE A 179 12.41 22.82 55.88
CA PHE A 179 11.16 22.98 55.11
C PHE A 179 11.24 24.14 54.13
N ARG A 180 11.67 25.29 54.64
CA ARG A 180 11.84 26.51 53.85
C ARG A 180 12.76 26.31 52.65
N ARG A 181 13.89 25.61 52.81
CA ARG A 181 14.81 25.32 51.70
C ARG A 181 14.19 24.41 50.65
N GLY A 182 13.39 23.42 51.05
CA GLY A 182 12.64 22.59 50.10
C GLY A 182 11.64 23.40 49.25
N VAL A 183 10.89 24.30 49.90
CA VAL A 183 9.93 25.19 49.21
C VAL A 183 10.64 26.13 48.23
N VAL A 184 11.78 26.72 48.62
CA VAL A 184 12.56 27.61 47.74
C VAL A 184 13.05 26.89 46.48
N ARG A 185 13.45 25.61 46.57
CA ARG A 185 13.87 24.83 45.38
C ARG A 185 12.73 24.61 44.40
N VAL A 186 11.56 24.21 44.91
CA VAL A 186 10.36 24.01 44.08
C VAL A 186 9.89 25.33 43.46
N ALA A 187 9.90 26.42 44.23
CA ALA A 187 9.57 27.75 43.73
C ALA A 187 10.56 28.24 42.65
N GLY A 188 11.85 27.93 42.80
CA GLY A 188 12.87 28.25 41.80
C GLY A 188 12.66 27.54 40.46
N ILE A 189 12.26 26.25 40.49
CA ILE A 189 11.87 25.50 39.28
C ILE A 189 10.64 26.12 38.62
N GLY A 190 9.62 26.48 39.42
CA GLY A 190 8.43 27.18 38.92
C GLY A 190 8.76 28.51 38.26
N ALA A 191 9.64 29.32 38.85
CA ALA A 191 10.07 30.60 38.29
C ALA A 191 10.84 30.44 36.97
N LEU A 192 11.75 29.47 36.87
CA LEU A 192 12.45 29.14 35.62
C LEU A 192 11.46 28.68 34.54
N GLY A 193 10.51 27.82 34.91
CA GLY A 193 9.47 27.36 34.00
C GLY A 193 8.62 28.51 33.45
N VAL A 194 8.21 29.46 34.30
CA VAL A 194 7.42 30.63 33.87
C VAL A 194 8.23 31.52 32.91
N ALA A 195 9.50 31.78 33.23
CA ALA A 195 10.37 32.58 32.37
C ALA A 195 10.58 31.91 31.00
N ALA A 196 10.87 30.61 30.97
CA ALA A 196 11.05 29.84 29.74
C ALA A 196 9.74 29.73 28.93
N GLY A 197 8.60 29.54 29.60
CA GLY A 197 7.29 29.50 28.98
C GLY A 197 6.90 30.83 28.33
N LEU A 198 7.09 31.96 29.02
CA LEU A 198 6.83 33.29 28.46
C LEU A 198 7.70 33.58 27.24
N LEU A 199 8.98 33.18 27.28
CA LEU A 199 9.89 33.31 26.14
C LEU A 199 9.39 32.49 24.94
N ALA A 200 8.98 31.23 25.15
CA ALA A 200 8.43 30.39 24.09
C ALA A 200 7.09 30.90 23.55
N THR A 201 6.25 31.54 24.39
CA THR A 201 5.05 32.24 23.91
C THR A 201 5.37 33.41 22.99
N ALA A 202 6.39 34.20 23.33
CA ALA A 202 6.79 35.35 22.52
C ALA A 202 7.44 34.94 21.19
N LEU A 203 8.17 33.82 21.16
CA LEU A 203 8.88 33.33 19.97
C LEU A 203 8.04 32.45 19.05
N ALA A 204 7.01 31.77 19.57
CA ALA A 204 6.25 30.78 18.81
C ALA A 204 4.73 30.89 19.04
N SER A 205 4.21 30.42 20.18
CA SER A 205 2.76 30.42 20.43
C SER A 205 2.40 30.26 21.92
N PRO A 206 1.18 30.65 22.35
CA PRO A 206 0.70 30.40 23.72
C PRO A 206 0.76 28.93 24.11
N ARG A 207 0.46 28.03 23.17
CA ARG A 207 0.58 26.57 23.35
C ARG A 207 2.02 26.17 23.62
N ALA A 208 2.97 26.68 22.83
CA ALA A 208 4.39 26.39 23.02
C ALA A 208 4.89 26.82 24.40
N GLY A 209 4.45 28.00 24.88
CA GLY A 209 4.77 28.47 26.22
C GLY A 209 4.27 27.57 27.34
N ALA A 210 3.03 27.08 27.24
CA ALA A 210 2.46 26.15 28.22
C ALA A 210 3.23 24.82 28.27
N VAL A 211 3.61 24.28 27.11
CA VAL A 211 4.37 23.01 27.03
C VAL A 211 5.78 23.16 27.61
N VAL A 212 6.49 24.25 27.25
CA VAL A 212 7.85 24.51 27.77
C VAL A 212 7.84 24.70 29.28
N LEU A 213 6.89 25.48 29.82
CA LEU A 213 6.67 25.62 31.27
C LEU A 213 6.52 24.24 31.93
N ALA A 214 5.62 23.41 31.41
CA ALA A 214 5.32 22.10 31.97
C ALA A 214 6.54 21.16 31.92
N ALA A 215 7.28 21.13 30.80
CA ALA A 215 8.47 20.31 30.63
C ALA A 215 9.60 20.68 31.60
N VAL A 216 9.87 21.99 31.78
CA VAL A 216 10.87 22.50 32.73
C VAL A 216 10.48 22.13 34.17
N VAL A 217 9.21 22.32 34.53
CA VAL A 217 8.72 22.05 35.88
C VAL A 217 8.77 20.55 36.19
N ALA A 218 8.30 19.72 35.26
CA ALA A 218 8.30 18.28 35.41
C ALA A 218 9.74 17.72 35.52
N SER A 219 10.66 18.12 34.64
CA SER A 219 12.04 17.64 34.68
C SER A 219 12.78 18.08 35.95
N GLY A 220 12.58 19.32 36.40
CA GLY A 220 13.16 19.82 37.65
C GLY A 220 12.64 19.06 38.88
N LEU A 221 11.32 18.82 38.95
CA LEU A 221 10.72 18.08 40.07
C LEU A 221 11.16 16.61 40.10
N VAL A 222 11.19 15.93 38.96
CA VAL A 222 11.70 14.56 38.84
C VAL A 222 13.17 14.49 39.29
N THR A 223 13.99 15.45 38.88
CA THR A 223 15.40 15.51 39.29
C THR A 223 15.53 15.67 40.81
N LEU A 224 14.73 16.54 41.43
CA LEU A 224 14.70 16.68 42.90
C LEU A 224 14.21 15.41 43.60
N ALA A 225 13.21 14.71 43.04
CA ALA A 225 12.66 13.49 43.62
C ALA A 225 13.68 12.35 43.59
N CYS A 226 14.36 12.14 42.46
CA CYS A 226 15.45 11.16 42.35
C CYS A 226 16.59 11.50 43.34
N GLU A 227 16.95 12.77 43.44
CA GLU A 227 17.97 13.23 44.39
C GLU A 227 17.54 13.04 45.85
N ALA A 228 16.27 13.23 46.19
CA ALA A 228 15.77 12.98 47.53
C ALA A 228 15.79 11.51 47.93
N LEU A 229 15.59 10.59 46.97
CA LEU A 229 15.58 9.14 47.19
C LEU A 229 16.99 8.54 47.31
N ALA A 230 17.92 8.97 46.45
CA ALA A 230 19.22 8.32 46.30
C ALA A 230 20.42 9.27 46.48
N GLY A 231 20.18 10.49 46.96
CA GLY A 231 21.19 11.54 47.04
C GLY A 231 21.79 11.82 45.66
N LEU A 232 23.10 11.99 45.61
CA LEU A 232 23.83 12.31 44.38
C LEU A 232 23.77 11.20 43.32
N ARG A 233 23.54 9.94 43.72
CA ARG A 233 23.31 8.84 42.77
C ARG A 233 21.97 9.02 42.04
N GLY A 234 21.02 9.70 42.68
CA GLY A 234 19.75 10.10 42.09
C GLY A 234 19.90 11.06 40.91
N LEU A 235 20.95 11.90 40.89
CA LEU A 235 21.22 12.77 39.75
C LEU A 235 21.66 11.98 38.51
N LEU A 236 22.37 10.87 38.68
CA LEU A 236 22.73 9.98 37.58
C LEU A 236 21.49 9.26 37.03
N VAL A 237 20.59 8.84 37.92
CA VAL A 237 19.30 8.26 37.52
C VAL A 237 18.44 9.28 36.78
N ALA A 238 18.38 10.53 37.27
CA ALA A 238 17.66 11.60 36.60
C ALA A 238 18.28 11.93 35.23
N ALA A 239 19.61 11.99 35.12
CA ALA A 239 20.28 12.20 33.83
C ALA A 239 20.01 11.07 32.84
N ALA A 240 20.03 9.81 33.31
CA ALA A 240 19.70 8.66 32.49
C ALA A 240 18.25 8.72 31.96
N LEU A 241 17.29 9.07 32.82
CA LEU A 241 15.87 9.15 32.46
C LEU A 241 15.52 10.36 31.58
N LEU A 242 16.14 11.51 31.84
CA LEU A 242 15.75 12.79 31.24
C LEU A 242 16.57 13.17 30.01
N LEU A 243 17.81 12.68 29.90
CA LEU A 243 18.74 13.07 28.84
C LEU A 243 19.21 11.90 27.98
N VAL A 244 19.43 10.71 28.57
CA VAL A 244 19.92 9.53 27.84
C VAL A 244 18.78 8.74 27.21
N LEU A 245 17.72 8.44 27.96
CA LEU A 245 16.56 7.68 27.48
C LEU A 245 15.86 8.32 26.27
N PRO A 246 15.69 9.66 26.17
CA PRO A 246 15.11 10.29 24.98
C PRO A 246 16.12 10.53 23.84
N LEU A 247 17.40 10.17 24.01
CA LEU A 247 18.43 10.41 23.00
C LEU A 247 18.11 9.80 21.62
N PRO A 248 17.50 8.61 21.48
CA PRO A 248 17.07 8.10 20.17
C PRO A 248 16.19 9.11 19.43
N LEU A 249 15.20 9.71 20.10
CA LEU A 249 14.29 10.71 19.52
C LEU A 249 15.02 11.99 19.12
N VAL A 250 15.97 12.43 19.94
CA VAL A 250 16.78 13.62 19.66
C VAL A 250 17.65 13.41 18.42
N LEU A 251 18.24 12.22 18.29
CA LEU A 251 19.11 11.87 17.16
C LEU A 251 18.30 11.68 15.87
N ALA A 252 17.13 11.04 15.94
CA ALA A 252 16.23 10.88 14.80
C ALA A 252 15.59 12.21 14.36
N GLY A 253 15.44 13.17 15.28
CA GLY A 253 14.88 14.49 15.02
C GLY A 253 13.35 14.53 14.97
N ASP A 254 12.70 13.42 14.63
CA ASP A 254 11.24 13.29 14.58
C ASP A 254 10.78 11.88 15.05
N PRO A 255 9.64 11.76 15.76
CA PRO A 255 9.11 10.46 16.21
C PRO A 255 8.82 9.46 15.10
N TRP A 256 8.49 9.93 13.88
CA TRP A 256 8.21 9.08 12.72
C TRP A 256 9.47 8.55 12.05
N LEU A 257 10.66 8.90 12.54
CA LEU A 257 11.94 8.32 12.12
C LEU A 257 12.47 7.29 13.15
N LEU A 258 11.68 6.97 14.18
CA LEU A 258 12.03 6.00 15.22
C LEU A 258 11.35 4.65 15.00
N ALA A 259 12.15 3.60 14.90
CA ALA A 259 11.66 2.23 14.93
C ALA A 259 11.10 1.84 16.32
N GLN A 260 10.22 0.83 16.35
CA GLN A 260 9.79 0.20 17.60
C GLN A 260 10.93 -0.61 18.22
N PRO A 261 11.06 -0.69 19.57
CA PRO A 261 10.14 -0.14 20.58
C PRO A 261 10.42 1.33 20.97
N TRP A 262 11.45 1.96 20.40
CA TRP A 262 11.96 3.27 20.83
C TRP A 262 10.94 4.38 20.67
N ARG A 263 10.12 4.34 19.62
CA ARG A 263 9.00 5.27 19.46
C ARG A 263 8.02 5.21 20.63
N THR A 264 7.65 4.01 21.06
CA THR A 264 6.76 3.82 22.22
C THR A 264 7.44 4.25 23.52
N VAL A 265 8.69 3.86 23.73
CA VAL A 265 9.45 4.20 24.95
C VAL A 265 9.65 5.70 25.10
N THR A 266 10.06 6.38 24.02
CA THR A 266 10.36 7.82 24.04
C THR A 266 9.10 8.66 24.19
N ALA A 267 7.94 8.21 23.67
CA ALA A 267 6.65 8.89 23.84
C ALA A 267 6.20 9.05 25.32
N TRP A 268 6.69 8.18 26.22
CA TRP A 268 6.42 8.28 27.66
C TRP A 268 7.48 9.08 28.43
N THR A 269 8.52 9.58 27.76
CA THR A 269 9.49 10.49 28.37
C THR A 269 8.96 11.92 28.37
N ILE A 270 9.52 12.77 29.25
CA ILE A 270 9.16 14.20 29.29
C ILE A 270 9.52 14.89 27.97
N VAL A 271 10.64 14.51 27.34
CA VAL A 271 11.07 15.06 26.04
C VAL A 271 10.11 14.64 24.92
N GLY A 272 9.71 13.36 24.86
CA GLY A 272 8.75 12.88 23.87
C GLY A 272 7.36 13.48 24.04
N ALA A 273 6.84 13.52 25.27
CA ALA A 273 5.55 14.14 25.56
C ALA A 273 5.52 15.64 25.23
N ALA A 274 6.62 16.37 25.49
CA ALA A 274 6.75 17.77 25.10
C ALA A 274 6.86 17.94 23.58
N THR A 275 7.57 17.04 22.89
CA THR A 275 7.69 17.03 21.43
C THR A 275 6.32 16.81 20.77
N ASP A 276 5.57 15.81 21.23
CA ASP A 276 4.20 15.52 20.77
C ASP A 276 3.26 16.70 21.04
N ALA A 277 3.39 17.36 22.19
CA ALA A 277 2.54 18.49 22.54
C ALA A 277 2.87 19.77 21.75
N LEU A 278 4.12 19.93 21.31
CA LEU A 278 4.58 21.02 20.44
C LEU A 278 4.28 20.77 18.96
N SER A 279 4.24 19.51 18.52
CA SER A 279 3.88 19.19 17.15
C SER A 279 2.36 19.40 16.93
N PRO A 280 1.96 20.11 15.86
CA PRO A 280 0.60 20.07 15.34
C PRO A 280 0.23 18.67 14.85
N ALA A 281 1.20 17.95 14.27
CA ALA A 281 1.07 16.73 13.46
C ALA A 281 0.59 15.46 14.19
N VAL A 282 0.11 15.55 15.43
CA VAL A 282 -0.60 14.45 16.13
C VAL A 282 -1.58 14.98 17.18
N ALA A 283 -2.47 15.92 16.83
CA ALA A 283 -3.47 16.46 17.77
C ALA A 283 -4.75 15.61 17.85
N THR A 284 -4.65 14.29 17.98
CA THR A 284 -5.79 13.48 18.42
C THR A 284 -6.03 13.69 19.92
N THR A 285 -7.28 13.57 20.38
CA THR A 285 -7.64 13.69 21.80
C THR A 285 -6.82 12.77 22.71
N THR A 286 -6.35 11.63 22.18
CA THR A 286 -5.56 10.62 22.88
C THR A 286 -4.09 11.03 23.09
N VAL A 287 -3.45 11.68 22.12
CA VAL A 287 -2.07 12.14 22.24
C VAL A 287 -2.00 13.39 23.12
N ALA A 288 -2.94 14.32 22.97
CA ALA A 288 -3.07 15.45 23.88
C ALA A 288 -3.28 15.01 25.34
N TRP A 289 -4.11 13.98 25.56
CA TRP A 289 -4.29 13.36 26.86
C TRP A 289 -2.99 12.73 27.39
N ARG A 290 -2.31 11.89 26.60
CA ARG A 290 -1.05 11.23 27.01
C ARG A 290 0.01 12.25 27.41
N SER A 291 0.26 13.26 26.57
CA SER A 291 1.27 14.28 26.85
C SER A 291 0.93 15.09 28.10
N GLY A 292 -0.35 15.43 28.29
CA GLY A 292 -0.85 16.05 29.51
C GLY A 292 -0.61 15.18 30.75
N VAL A 293 -0.93 13.88 30.68
CA VAL A 293 -0.72 12.92 31.77
C VAL A 293 0.76 12.73 32.08
N VAL A 294 1.64 12.65 31.08
CA VAL A 294 3.08 12.48 31.32
C VAL A 294 3.68 13.73 31.97
N LEU A 295 3.38 14.92 31.44
CA LEU A 295 3.93 16.18 31.96
C LEU A 295 3.38 16.49 33.37
N ALA A 296 2.06 16.48 33.54
CA ALA A 296 1.44 16.77 34.84
C ALA A 296 1.62 15.63 35.84
N GLY A 297 1.48 14.37 35.39
CA GLY A 297 1.63 13.18 36.23
C GLY A 297 3.05 13.01 36.75
N SER A 298 4.08 13.27 35.95
CA SER A 298 5.47 13.25 36.40
C SER A 298 5.74 14.30 37.48
N ALA A 299 5.18 15.50 37.33
CA ALA A 299 5.29 16.57 38.33
C ALA A 299 4.56 16.21 39.64
N VAL A 300 3.32 15.70 39.55
CA VAL A 300 2.52 15.28 40.72
C VAL A 300 3.19 14.13 41.46
N LEU A 301 3.63 13.10 40.73
CA LEU A 301 4.32 11.95 41.31
C LEU A 301 5.61 12.37 42.02
N ALA A 302 6.41 13.24 41.38
CA ALA A 302 7.63 13.77 41.98
C ALA A 302 7.34 14.55 43.27
N LEU A 303 6.27 15.37 43.30
CA LEU A 303 5.84 16.08 44.51
C LEU A 303 5.38 15.12 45.62
N LEU A 304 4.65 14.06 45.29
CA LEU A 304 4.24 13.02 46.24
C LEU A 304 5.44 12.27 46.82
N VAL A 305 6.43 11.95 45.99
CA VAL A 305 7.70 11.36 46.44
C VAL A 305 8.41 12.31 47.39
N LEU A 306 8.58 13.59 47.02
CA LEU A 306 9.21 14.59 47.87
C LEU A 306 8.49 14.77 49.22
N LEU A 307 7.17 14.75 49.23
CA LEU A 307 6.35 14.83 50.45
C LEU A 307 6.51 13.55 51.30
N SER A 308 6.48 12.38 50.69
CA SER A 308 6.57 11.08 51.35
C SER A 308 7.95 10.84 51.95
N THR A 309 9.02 11.05 51.18
CA THR A 309 10.41 10.98 51.66
C THR A 309 10.60 11.89 52.85
N ARG A 310 9.99 13.08 52.83
CA ARG A 310 10.04 14.01 53.95
C ARG A 310 9.27 13.51 55.19
N LEU A 311 8.08 12.96 55.02
CA LEU A 311 7.29 12.41 56.13
C LEU A 311 8.01 11.24 56.80
N VAL A 312 8.64 10.37 56.00
CA VAL A 312 9.47 9.26 56.47
C VAL A 312 10.71 9.77 57.21
N LEU A 313 11.48 10.70 56.63
CA LEU A 313 12.64 11.30 57.29
C LEU A 313 12.27 12.02 58.60
N ARG A 314 11.08 12.63 58.68
CA ARG A 314 10.57 13.23 59.92
C ARG A 314 10.18 12.20 60.97
N ARG A 315 9.66 11.04 60.58
CA ARG A 315 9.38 9.93 61.52
C ARG A 315 10.68 9.33 62.04
N LEU A 316 11.61 9.01 61.15
CA LEU A 316 12.94 8.49 61.51
C LEU A 316 13.73 9.46 62.40
N ALA A 317 13.66 10.77 62.13
CA ALA A 317 14.31 11.78 62.97
C ALA A 317 13.63 11.99 64.35
N ARG A 318 12.38 11.54 64.54
CA ARG A 318 11.72 11.52 65.86
C ARG A 318 12.06 10.25 66.65
N GLU A 319 12.45 9.18 65.95
CA GLU A 319 12.82 7.88 66.52
C GLU A 319 14.34 7.76 66.78
N ALA A 320 15.15 8.65 66.20
CA ALA A 320 16.61 8.66 66.35
C ALA A 320 17.06 9.26 67.71
N SER A 321 17.92 8.51 68.41
CA SER A 321 18.57 8.94 69.67
C SER A 321 19.76 9.88 69.41
N PRO A 322 20.19 10.73 70.37
CA PRO A 322 21.09 11.87 70.13
C PRO A 322 22.55 11.58 69.74
N ASP A 323 22.98 10.32 69.64
CA ASP A 323 24.41 9.94 69.55
C ASP A 323 24.93 9.64 68.11
N ASP A 324 24.14 9.87 67.06
CA ASP A 324 24.63 9.72 65.67
C ASP A 324 25.19 11.04 65.10
N ASP A 325 26.52 11.13 65.00
CA ASP A 325 27.29 12.31 64.55
C ASP A 325 27.22 12.54 63.01
N PRO A 326 26.82 13.75 62.53
CA PRO A 326 26.73 14.06 61.09
C PRO A 326 27.93 14.88 60.61
N SER A 327 29.07 14.25 60.31
CA SER A 327 30.21 14.96 59.71
C SER A 327 30.11 15.05 58.17
N LEU A 328 30.07 16.28 57.65
CA LEU A 328 30.03 16.66 56.23
C LEU A 328 31.11 17.73 55.96
N ALA A 329 32.14 17.38 55.16
CA ALA A 329 33.04 18.34 54.49
C ALA A 329 33.40 17.83 53.07
N PRO A 330 33.67 18.72 52.09
CA PRO A 330 33.45 18.44 50.66
C PRO A 330 34.68 17.80 49.99
N ALA A 331 34.48 16.61 49.42
CA ALA A 331 35.55 15.81 48.81
C ALA A 331 35.77 16.06 47.29
N PRO A 332 36.97 15.76 46.76
CA PRO A 332 37.44 16.03 45.38
C PRO A 332 36.62 15.38 44.24
N TRP A 333 35.64 14.53 44.55
CA TRP A 333 34.74 13.89 43.59
C TRP A 333 33.88 14.88 42.79
N ARG A 334 33.67 16.11 43.30
CA ARG A 334 32.93 17.17 42.62
C ARG A 334 33.59 17.67 41.33
N ARG A 335 34.93 17.69 41.23
CA ARG A 335 35.65 18.06 39.99
C ARG A 335 35.66 16.94 38.96
N GLN A 336 35.69 15.68 39.43
CA GLN A 336 35.70 14.50 38.57
C GLN A 336 34.35 14.27 37.86
N MET A 337 33.23 14.67 38.49
CA MET A 337 31.90 14.60 37.88
C MET A 337 31.64 15.70 36.84
N ALA A 338 32.27 16.88 36.97
CA ALA A 338 32.18 17.95 35.98
C ALA A 338 32.95 17.63 34.69
N VAL A 339 34.13 16.99 34.80
CA VAL A 339 34.89 16.49 33.65
C VAL A 339 34.08 15.42 32.91
N LEU A 340 33.37 14.55 33.63
CA LEU A 340 32.56 13.49 33.04
C LEU A 340 31.43 13.99 32.13
N ALA A 341 30.73 15.03 32.57
CA ALA A 341 29.64 15.64 31.81
C ALA A 341 30.15 16.32 30.52
N VAL A 342 31.37 16.89 30.57
CA VAL A 342 32.02 17.52 29.41
C VAL A 342 32.54 16.47 28.42
N THR A 343 33.08 15.35 28.90
CA THR A 343 33.56 14.27 28.02
C THR A 343 32.41 13.56 27.29
N LEU A 344 31.26 13.39 27.96
CA LEU A 344 30.07 12.79 27.34
C LEU A 344 29.58 13.65 26.16
N MET A 345 29.55 14.97 26.33
CA MET A 345 29.13 15.94 25.33
C MET A 345 30.12 16.04 24.13
N ALA A 346 31.42 15.89 24.37
CA ALA A 346 32.43 15.84 23.32
C ALA A 346 32.39 14.54 22.50
N SER A 347 32.12 13.39 23.13
CA SER A 347 32.02 12.09 22.44
C SER A 347 30.81 11.98 21.50
N THR A 348 29.70 12.67 21.80
CA THR A 348 28.51 12.71 20.93
C THR A 348 28.78 13.48 19.64
N THR A 349 29.70 14.45 19.65
CA THR A 349 30.00 15.31 18.49
C THR A 349 30.95 14.65 17.48
N ALA A 350 31.86 13.77 17.93
CA ALA A 350 32.85 13.11 17.07
C ALA A 350 32.29 11.91 16.28
N VAL A 351 31.16 11.35 16.70
CA VAL A 351 30.48 10.23 16.02
C VAL A 351 29.69 10.69 14.80
N LEU A 352 29.23 11.95 14.78
CA LEU A 352 28.44 12.52 13.69
C LEU A 352 29.20 12.72 12.37
N THR A 353 30.53 12.53 12.33
CA THR A 353 31.38 12.93 11.19
C THR A 353 31.97 11.80 10.34
N VAL A 354 31.77 10.49 10.64
CA VAL A 354 32.61 9.42 10.01
C VAL A 354 31.88 8.21 9.36
N GLY A 355 30.57 8.01 9.48
CA GLY A 355 29.94 6.75 9.04
C GLY A 355 29.00 6.81 7.84
N LEU A 356 29.50 6.74 6.60
CA LEU A 356 28.70 6.38 5.42
C LEU A 356 29.43 5.29 4.61
N PRO A 357 28.84 4.10 4.46
CA PRO A 357 29.05 3.26 3.28
C PRO A 357 27.71 2.96 2.59
N GLY A 358 27.56 3.45 1.36
CA GLY A 358 26.53 3.00 0.43
C GLY A 358 27.01 1.84 -0.42
N ASN A 359 26.11 0.93 -0.76
CA ASN A 359 25.97 0.39 -2.13
C ASN A 359 24.61 -0.33 -2.33
N PRO A 360 24.08 -0.38 -3.57
CA PRO A 360 22.68 -0.69 -3.94
C PRO A 360 22.51 -2.12 -4.53
N PRO A 361 21.38 -2.52 -5.16
CA PRO A 361 19.94 -2.39 -4.84
C PRO A 361 19.22 -3.79 -4.83
N PRO A 362 17.89 -3.84 -4.65
CA PRO A 362 17.07 -4.70 -5.52
C PRO A 362 15.95 -3.93 -6.25
N VAL A 363 15.58 -4.49 -7.40
CA VAL A 363 14.66 -3.96 -8.43
C VAL A 363 13.19 -3.98 -7.96
N ALA A 364 12.42 -2.95 -8.35
CA ALA A 364 10.99 -2.80 -8.07
C ALA A 364 10.08 -3.29 -9.22
N PRO A 365 8.84 -3.75 -8.96
CA PRO A 365 7.78 -3.86 -9.98
C PRO A 365 7.23 -2.48 -10.36
N ARG A 366 6.80 -2.33 -11.62
CA ARG A 366 6.43 -1.08 -12.30
C ARG A 366 4.93 -1.04 -12.61
N VAL A 367 4.28 0.10 -12.44
CA VAL A 367 3.01 0.41 -13.12
C VAL A 367 3.29 0.49 -14.62
N SER A 368 2.51 -0.23 -15.44
CA SER A 368 2.73 -0.30 -16.88
C SER A 368 2.36 1.03 -17.55
N LEU A 369 3.33 1.70 -18.21
CA LEU A 369 3.11 2.83 -19.14
C LEU A 369 2.87 2.27 -20.54
N ALA A 370 1.70 1.68 -20.75
CA ALA A 370 1.33 1.17 -22.07
C ALA A 370 1.15 2.34 -23.04
N SER A 371 1.59 2.13 -24.28
CA SER A 371 1.44 3.09 -25.39
C SER A 371 0.55 2.48 -26.46
N THR A 372 0.16 3.26 -27.47
CA THR A 372 -0.55 2.75 -28.65
C THR A 372 0.31 2.84 -29.89
N THR A 373 0.14 1.91 -30.83
CA THR A 373 0.68 2.06 -32.18
C THR A 373 0.11 3.28 -32.88
N GLU A 374 0.68 3.64 -34.02
CA GLU A 374 0.06 4.61 -34.92
C GLU A 374 -1.35 4.18 -35.31
N CYS A 375 -2.19 5.18 -35.52
CA CYS A 375 -3.58 5.01 -35.89
C CYS A 375 -3.69 4.43 -37.31
N VAL A 376 -4.34 3.28 -37.43
CA VAL A 376 -4.69 2.73 -38.74
C VAL A 376 -6.19 2.87 -38.96
N GLY A 377 -6.58 3.61 -40.01
CA GLY A 377 -7.98 3.78 -40.36
C GLY A 377 -8.60 2.47 -40.84
N PRO A 378 -9.58 1.88 -40.12
CA PRO A 378 -10.21 0.62 -40.52
C PRO A 378 -11.15 0.80 -41.73
N GLY A 379 -11.45 2.05 -42.11
CA GLY A 379 -12.50 2.38 -43.05
C GLY A 379 -13.87 2.38 -42.37
N LYS A 380 -14.92 2.63 -43.16
CA LYS A 380 -16.30 2.57 -42.66
C LYS A 380 -16.68 1.12 -42.37
N VAL A 381 -17.43 0.91 -41.29
CA VAL A 381 -17.99 -0.38 -40.88
C VAL A 381 -19.51 -0.24 -40.85
N ASP A 382 -20.16 -0.75 -41.89
CA ASP A 382 -21.61 -0.77 -42.02
C ASP A 382 -22.18 -2.20 -41.86
N ASP A 383 -21.40 -3.22 -42.22
CA ASP A 383 -21.85 -4.61 -42.23
C ASP A 383 -20.77 -5.63 -41.79
N ILE A 384 -21.14 -6.92 -41.83
CA ILE A 384 -20.27 -8.05 -41.48
C ILE A 384 -19.10 -8.22 -42.47
N ASP A 385 -19.29 -7.87 -43.75
CA ASP A 385 -18.23 -7.97 -44.75
C ASP A 385 -17.15 -6.91 -44.49
N ASP A 386 -17.53 -5.73 -44.01
CA ASP A 386 -16.60 -4.71 -43.54
C ASP A 386 -15.78 -5.18 -42.34
N LEU A 387 -16.42 -5.80 -41.32
CA LEU A 387 -15.73 -6.37 -40.17
C LEU A 387 -14.74 -7.46 -40.58
N ASN A 388 -15.16 -8.37 -41.46
CA ASN A 388 -14.31 -9.45 -41.96
C ASN A 388 -13.16 -8.93 -42.83
N ARG A 389 -13.37 -7.87 -43.60
CA ARG A 389 -12.28 -7.17 -44.32
C ARG A 389 -11.27 -6.59 -43.34
N ILE A 390 -11.72 -5.96 -42.25
CA ILE A 390 -10.84 -5.39 -41.22
C ILE A 390 -10.06 -6.48 -40.48
N ALA A 391 -10.71 -7.59 -40.14
CA ALA A 391 -10.04 -8.74 -39.52
C ALA A 391 -8.93 -9.33 -40.42
N ASP A 392 -9.10 -9.23 -41.74
CA ASP A 392 -8.12 -9.66 -42.74
C ASP A 392 -7.01 -8.60 -43.00
N LEU A 393 -7.05 -7.42 -42.34
CA LEU A 393 -5.99 -6.41 -42.46
C LEU A 393 -4.72 -6.81 -41.67
N ARG A 394 -3.57 -6.66 -42.33
CA ARG A 394 -2.24 -6.70 -41.70
C ARG A 394 -1.73 -5.28 -41.47
N ALA A 395 -2.51 -4.53 -40.70
CA ALA A 395 -2.36 -3.10 -40.50
C ALA A 395 -1.06 -2.68 -39.79
N THR A 396 -0.59 -3.48 -38.83
CA THR A 396 0.58 -3.16 -37.99
C THR A 396 1.38 -4.41 -37.66
N ASP A 397 2.70 -4.29 -37.49
CA ASP A 397 3.52 -5.41 -37.01
C ASP A 397 3.15 -5.83 -35.59
N ALA A 398 2.58 -4.94 -34.77
CA ALA A 398 2.18 -5.26 -33.41
C ALA A 398 1.04 -6.30 -33.33
N PHE A 399 0.32 -6.57 -34.42
CA PHE A 399 -0.78 -7.54 -34.45
C PHE A 399 -0.97 -8.15 -35.85
N GLN A 400 -0.57 -9.41 -36.06
CA GLN A 400 -0.64 -10.13 -37.35
C GLN A 400 -1.58 -11.35 -37.33
N GLY A 401 -1.68 -12.03 -36.18
CA GLY A 401 -2.68 -13.08 -35.90
C GLY A 401 -3.09 -13.02 -34.42
N GLY A 402 -4.30 -13.45 -34.08
CA GLY A 402 -4.74 -13.58 -32.70
C GLY A 402 -6.10 -14.27 -32.57
N ASP A 403 -6.34 -14.91 -31.43
CA ASP A 403 -7.61 -15.56 -31.09
C ASP A 403 -8.38 -14.87 -29.96
N VAL A 404 -9.50 -15.46 -29.56
CA VAL A 404 -10.51 -14.90 -28.65
C VAL A 404 -11.26 -13.74 -29.31
N GLY A 405 -10.87 -12.49 -29.06
CA GLY A 405 -11.58 -11.30 -29.53
C GLY A 405 -12.70 -10.82 -28.61
N ALA A 406 -12.58 -10.99 -27.29
CA ALA A 406 -13.57 -10.46 -26.34
C ALA A 406 -13.59 -8.92 -26.38
N SER A 407 -14.77 -8.30 -26.44
CA SER A 407 -14.89 -6.86 -26.67
C SER A 407 -15.86 -6.18 -25.72
N ALA A 408 -15.62 -4.91 -25.42
CA ALA A 408 -16.61 -4.06 -24.74
C ALA A 408 -16.49 -2.59 -25.16
N THR A 409 -17.62 -1.88 -25.13
CA THR A 409 -17.70 -0.47 -25.49
C THR A 409 -17.36 0.41 -24.29
N LEU A 410 -16.47 1.37 -24.50
CA LEU A 410 -16.09 2.41 -23.54
C LEU A 410 -17.10 3.54 -23.52
N GLN A 411 -17.13 4.34 -22.44
CA GLN A 411 -18.05 5.48 -22.31
C GLN A 411 -17.84 6.56 -23.38
N ASP A 412 -16.65 6.60 -23.99
CA ASP A 412 -16.29 7.55 -25.04
C ASP A 412 -16.59 7.05 -26.47
N GLY A 413 -17.25 5.88 -26.57
CA GLY A 413 -17.67 5.29 -27.84
C GLY A 413 -16.58 4.48 -28.56
N ARG A 414 -15.36 4.41 -28.02
CA ARG A 414 -14.35 3.46 -28.51
C ARG A 414 -14.67 2.05 -27.99
N THR A 415 -14.12 1.04 -28.63
CA THR A 415 -14.25 -0.36 -28.21
C THR A 415 -12.88 -0.92 -27.84
N VAL A 416 -12.78 -1.55 -26.68
CA VAL A 416 -11.61 -2.36 -26.32
C VAL A 416 -11.82 -3.78 -26.84
N TRP A 417 -10.77 -4.36 -27.42
CA TRP A 417 -10.75 -5.75 -27.88
C TRP A 417 -9.59 -6.47 -27.23
N MET A 418 -9.88 -7.56 -26.52
CA MET A 418 -8.91 -8.44 -25.87
C MET A 418 -8.73 -9.72 -26.70
N PHE A 419 -7.48 -10.02 -26.99
CA PHE A 419 -7.07 -11.21 -27.73
C PHE A 419 -6.19 -12.10 -26.86
N GLY A 420 -6.30 -13.40 -27.08
CA GLY A 420 -5.42 -14.41 -26.48
C GLY A 420 -4.06 -14.42 -27.18
N ASP A 421 -3.55 -15.63 -27.42
CA ASP A 421 -2.26 -15.82 -28.06
C ASP A 421 -2.22 -14.99 -29.35
N THR A 422 -1.24 -14.09 -29.44
CA THR A 422 -1.16 -13.08 -30.49
C THR A 422 0.18 -13.22 -31.21
N LEU A 423 0.10 -13.45 -32.52
CA LEU A 423 1.24 -13.45 -33.42
C LEU A 423 1.53 -12.01 -33.88
N ARG A 424 2.77 -11.60 -33.72
CA ARG A 424 3.28 -10.28 -34.12
C ARG A 424 4.26 -10.42 -35.29
N GLY A 425 4.38 -9.35 -36.06
CA GLY A 425 5.31 -9.23 -37.17
C GLY A 425 6.78 -9.24 -36.69
N PRO A 426 7.73 -9.57 -37.58
CA PRO A 426 9.15 -9.63 -37.23
C PRO A 426 9.70 -8.31 -36.66
N ASP A 427 9.15 -7.18 -37.13
CA ASP A 427 9.62 -5.83 -36.81
C ASP A 427 8.87 -5.19 -35.63
N ALA A 428 7.95 -5.92 -34.97
CA ALA A 428 7.15 -5.40 -33.86
C ALA A 428 7.97 -5.02 -32.60
N GLY A 429 9.19 -5.58 -32.48
CA GLY A 429 10.01 -5.49 -31.27
C GLY A 429 9.47 -6.38 -30.14
N GLY A 430 10.35 -7.06 -29.40
CA GLY A 430 9.97 -7.98 -28.33
C GLY A 430 9.60 -9.39 -28.83
N ALA A 431 8.77 -10.10 -28.06
CA ALA A 431 8.42 -11.50 -28.35
C ALA A 431 7.50 -11.64 -29.57
N ARG A 432 7.79 -12.57 -30.49
CA ARG A 432 6.96 -12.76 -31.70
C ARG A 432 5.56 -13.28 -31.36
N PHE A 433 5.45 -14.12 -30.34
CA PHE A 433 4.18 -14.56 -29.76
C PHE A 433 4.05 -14.01 -28.34
N VAL A 434 2.88 -13.45 -28.02
CA VAL A 434 2.51 -13.05 -26.66
C VAL A 434 1.19 -13.69 -26.27
N ARG A 435 1.02 -13.95 -24.97
CA ARG A 435 -0.15 -14.67 -24.43
C ARG A 435 -1.45 -13.89 -24.50
N ASN A 436 -1.37 -12.58 -24.59
CA ASN A 436 -2.53 -11.72 -24.75
C ASN A 436 -2.13 -10.37 -25.34
N SER A 437 -3.09 -9.73 -25.99
CA SER A 437 -2.96 -8.36 -26.50
C SER A 437 -4.27 -7.61 -26.40
N MET A 438 -4.21 -6.29 -26.54
CA MET A 438 -5.37 -5.40 -26.49
C MET A 438 -5.35 -4.43 -27.66
N LEU A 439 -6.49 -4.23 -28.30
CA LEU A 439 -6.72 -3.16 -29.26
C LEU A 439 -7.71 -2.14 -28.67
N VAL A 440 -7.55 -0.88 -29.06
CA VAL A 440 -8.54 0.18 -28.85
C VAL A 440 -8.98 0.65 -30.22
N VAL A 441 -10.29 0.59 -30.47
CA VAL A 441 -10.88 0.86 -31.78
C VAL A 441 -11.86 2.02 -31.65
N ALA A 442 -11.56 3.13 -32.30
CA ALA A 442 -12.48 4.22 -32.59
C ALA A 442 -13.02 4.09 -34.02
N PRO A 443 -14.10 4.81 -34.40
CA PRO A 443 -14.72 4.70 -35.73
C PRO A 443 -13.76 4.88 -36.91
N ASP A 444 -12.74 5.72 -36.76
CA ASP A 444 -11.75 6.04 -37.78
C ASP A 444 -10.33 5.61 -37.41
N CYS A 445 -10.15 4.89 -36.30
CA CYS A 445 -8.83 4.60 -35.75
C CYS A 445 -8.76 3.25 -35.04
N LEU A 446 -7.95 2.34 -35.56
CA LEU A 446 -7.57 1.09 -34.92
C LEU A 446 -6.13 1.21 -34.41
N GLN A 447 -5.93 0.91 -33.12
CA GLN A 447 -4.62 0.94 -32.47
C GLN A 447 -4.40 -0.29 -31.59
N VAL A 448 -3.18 -0.82 -31.60
CA VAL A 448 -2.75 -1.87 -30.68
C VAL A 448 -2.15 -1.23 -29.44
N VAL A 449 -2.56 -1.68 -28.25
CA VAL A 449 -1.97 -1.27 -26.98
C VAL A 449 -0.71 -2.09 -26.75
N VAL A 450 0.43 -1.42 -26.67
CA VAL A 450 1.75 -2.00 -26.50
C VAL A 450 2.24 -1.72 -25.08
N ALA A 451 2.39 -2.78 -24.29
CA ALA A 451 2.99 -2.70 -22.96
C ALA A 451 4.43 -2.18 -23.02
N ARG A 452 4.89 -1.43 -22.01
CA ARG A 452 6.26 -0.91 -21.95
C ARG A 452 7.33 -2.01 -22.05
N SER A 453 7.04 -3.20 -21.55
CA SER A 453 7.94 -4.36 -21.63
C SER A 453 8.13 -4.88 -23.07
N GLY A 454 7.25 -4.50 -23.99
CA GLY A 454 7.12 -5.12 -25.30
C GLY A 454 6.53 -6.53 -25.25
N GLY A 455 6.04 -7.00 -24.09
CA GLY A 455 5.43 -8.32 -23.89
C GLY A 455 3.91 -8.31 -23.99
N ALA A 456 3.27 -9.31 -23.36
CA ALA A 456 1.82 -9.38 -23.19
C ALA A 456 1.29 -8.19 -22.38
N ILE A 457 0.04 -7.78 -22.62
CA ILE A 457 -0.56 -6.61 -21.96
C ILE A 457 -0.97 -6.91 -20.51
N ILE A 458 -1.36 -8.14 -20.23
CA ILE A 458 -1.37 -8.79 -18.91
C ILE A 458 -0.08 -9.62 -18.84
N PRO A 459 0.93 -9.18 -18.08
CA PRO A 459 2.23 -9.84 -18.06
C PRO A 459 2.16 -11.27 -17.53
N ASP A 460 2.94 -12.16 -18.14
CA ASP A 460 3.13 -13.52 -17.63
C ASP A 460 3.85 -13.48 -16.27
N ARG A 461 3.55 -14.45 -15.40
CA ARG A 461 4.23 -14.64 -14.12
C ARG A 461 5.36 -15.66 -14.24
N ASP A 462 6.23 -15.66 -13.22
CA ASP A 462 7.29 -16.67 -13.09
C ASP A 462 6.71 -18.09 -13.09
N GLY A 463 7.50 -19.05 -13.61
CA GLY A 463 7.08 -20.44 -13.73
C GLY A 463 6.32 -20.77 -15.02
N GLY A 464 6.34 -19.88 -16.02
CA GLY A 464 5.82 -20.15 -17.36
C GLY A 464 4.29 -20.13 -17.43
N VAL A 465 3.65 -19.33 -16.56
CA VAL A 465 2.19 -19.16 -16.55
C VAL A 465 1.81 -17.81 -17.12
N GLY A 466 1.03 -17.85 -18.20
CA GLY A 466 0.44 -16.67 -18.84
C GLY A 466 -1.05 -16.56 -18.58
N TYR A 467 -1.65 -15.52 -19.15
CA TYR A 467 -3.07 -15.19 -18.99
C TYR A 467 -3.75 -15.13 -20.36
N TRP A 468 -4.79 -15.94 -20.57
CA TRP A 468 -5.65 -15.88 -21.75
C TRP A 468 -6.98 -15.20 -21.39
N PRO A 469 -7.30 -14.03 -21.96
CA PRO A 469 -8.54 -13.32 -21.69
C PRO A 469 -9.75 -14.13 -22.15
N MET A 470 -10.85 -14.01 -21.42
CA MET A 470 -12.09 -14.73 -21.67
C MET A 470 -13.26 -13.76 -21.86
N SER A 471 -13.38 -12.75 -21.00
CA SER A 471 -14.47 -11.78 -21.04
C SER A 471 -14.00 -10.40 -20.58
N VAL A 472 -14.75 -9.36 -20.96
CA VAL A 472 -14.46 -7.97 -20.66
C VAL A 472 -15.72 -7.30 -20.16
N ALA A 473 -15.64 -6.64 -19.00
CA ALA A 473 -16.70 -5.81 -18.45
C ALA A 473 -16.19 -4.37 -18.26
N VAL A 474 -17.04 -3.39 -18.60
CA VAL A 474 -16.73 -1.96 -18.48
C VAL A 474 -17.55 -1.35 -17.37
N LEU A 475 -16.87 -0.66 -16.45
CA LEU A 475 -17.46 0.09 -15.35
C LEU A 475 -17.13 1.56 -15.58
N ALA A 476 -18.10 2.31 -16.09
CA ALA A 476 -17.94 3.73 -16.33
C ALA A 476 -17.75 4.50 -15.02
N GLN A 477 -16.69 5.29 -14.94
CA GLN A 477 -16.44 6.28 -13.90
C GLN A 477 -16.39 7.69 -14.53
N PRO A 478 -16.58 8.76 -13.74
CA PRO A 478 -16.40 10.11 -14.27
C PRO A 478 -14.99 10.33 -14.83
N GLY A 479 -14.88 10.45 -16.16
CA GLY A 479 -13.64 10.77 -16.87
C GLY A 479 -12.73 9.57 -17.23
N TYR A 480 -13.08 8.36 -16.82
CA TYR A 480 -12.37 7.13 -17.19
C TYR A 480 -13.26 5.90 -17.04
N ASP A 481 -12.95 4.83 -17.76
CA ASP A 481 -13.55 3.52 -17.55
C ASP A 481 -12.62 2.62 -16.74
N LEU A 482 -13.18 1.79 -15.87
CA LEU A 482 -12.49 0.59 -15.39
C LEU A 482 -12.89 -0.56 -16.30
N VAL A 483 -11.90 -1.23 -16.87
CA VAL A 483 -12.09 -2.37 -17.76
C VAL A 483 -11.59 -3.60 -17.02
N GLU A 484 -12.52 -4.43 -16.57
CA GLU A 484 -12.24 -5.70 -15.92
C GLU A 484 -12.14 -6.79 -17.00
N VAL A 485 -10.97 -7.38 -17.13
CA VAL A 485 -10.69 -8.48 -18.05
C VAL A 485 -10.57 -9.76 -17.24
N THR A 486 -11.55 -10.66 -17.34
CA THR A 486 -11.39 -12.00 -16.78
C THR A 486 -10.53 -12.84 -17.71
N ALA A 487 -9.64 -13.62 -17.12
CA ALA A 487 -8.69 -14.45 -17.84
C ALA A 487 -8.53 -15.82 -17.18
N GLN A 488 -8.14 -16.81 -17.96
CA GLN A 488 -7.65 -18.07 -17.43
C GLN A 488 -6.13 -18.06 -17.38
N ARG A 489 -5.58 -18.58 -16.30
CA ARG A 489 -4.14 -18.81 -16.14
C ARG A 489 -3.77 -20.08 -16.85
N VAL A 490 -2.72 -20.02 -17.67
CA VAL A 490 -2.31 -21.12 -18.54
C VAL A 490 -0.84 -21.42 -18.33
N ARG A 491 -0.53 -22.65 -17.91
CA ARG A 491 0.84 -23.13 -17.74
C ARG A 491 1.28 -23.87 -18.99
N THR A 492 2.49 -23.57 -19.47
CA THR A 492 3.12 -24.35 -20.55
C THR A 492 3.64 -25.67 -19.97
N THR A 493 3.19 -26.80 -20.50
CA THR A 493 3.63 -28.15 -20.11
C THR A 493 4.68 -28.71 -21.07
N ASP A 494 4.57 -28.39 -22.36
CA ASP A 494 5.57 -28.71 -23.39
C ASP A 494 5.73 -27.51 -24.35
N PRO A 495 6.87 -26.80 -24.34
CA PRO A 495 7.10 -25.66 -25.22
C PRO A 495 7.20 -26.02 -26.71
N ASP A 496 7.48 -27.28 -27.05
CA ASP A 496 7.64 -27.75 -28.43
C ASP A 496 6.31 -28.25 -29.03
N ASP A 497 5.27 -28.43 -28.19
CA ASP A 497 3.91 -28.80 -28.60
C ASP A 497 2.98 -27.57 -28.53
N PRO A 498 2.37 -27.13 -29.65
CA PRO A 498 1.37 -26.06 -29.66
C PRO A 498 0.17 -26.32 -28.74
N PHE A 499 -0.11 -27.58 -28.41
CA PHE A 499 -1.16 -28.00 -27.47
C PHE A 499 -0.62 -28.39 -26.08
N GLY A 500 0.67 -28.19 -25.85
CA GLY A 500 1.39 -28.48 -24.60
C GLY A 500 1.11 -27.44 -23.51
N PHE A 501 -0.14 -27.33 -23.08
CA PHE A 501 -0.55 -26.43 -22.00
C PHE A 501 -1.65 -27.00 -21.11
N GLU A 502 -1.79 -26.44 -19.92
CA GLU A 502 -2.89 -26.72 -19.00
C GLU A 502 -3.46 -25.43 -18.41
N ASN A 503 -4.77 -25.40 -18.21
CA ASN A 503 -5.45 -24.29 -17.54
C ASN A 503 -5.41 -24.52 -16.03
N VAL A 504 -4.89 -23.56 -15.27
CA VAL A 504 -4.59 -23.73 -13.84
C VAL A 504 -5.44 -22.87 -12.92
N GLY A 505 -6.36 -22.08 -13.47
CA GLY A 505 -7.39 -21.39 -12.70
C GLY A 505 -7.69 -19.98 -13.20
N PRO A 506 -8.74 -19.34 -12.66
CA PRO A 506 -9.19 -18.03 -13.12
C PRO A 506 -8.34 -16.88 -12.57
N ALA A 507 -8.42 -15.72 -13.23
CA ALA A 507 -7.81 -14.46 -12.86
C ALA A 507 -8.66 -13.27 -13.35
N VAL A 508 -8.45 -12.11 -12.74
CA VAL A 508 -9.05 -10.83 -13.13
C VAL A 508 -7.94 -9.81 -13.32
N ALA A 509 -7.91 -9.12 -14.46
CA ALA A 509 -7.00 -8.01 -14.71
C ALA A 509 -7.80 -6.71 -14.84
N THR A 510 -7.47 -5.72 -14.01
CA THR A 510 -8.14 -4.42 -14.01
C THR A 510 -7.32 -3.42 -14.81
N PHE A 511 -7.93 -2.78 -15.78
CA PHE A 511 -7.37 -1.66 -16.52
C PHE A 511 -8.11 -0.37 -16.20
N VAL A 512 -7.38 0.73 -16.14
CA VAL A 512 -7.97 2.08 -16.18
C VAL A 512 -7.82 2.63 -17.59
N VAL A 513 -8.92 3.13 -18.15
CA VAL A 513 -8.95 3.71 -19.50
C VAL A 513 -9.51 5.13 -19.40
N PRO A 514 -8.64 6.16 -19.34
CA PRO A 514 -9.11 7.53 -19.41
C PRO A 514 -9.89 7.78 -20.70
N VAL A 515 -10.89 8.67 -20.64
CA VAL A 515 -11.63 9.12 -21.83
C VAL A 515 -10.65 9.68 -22.86
N GLY A 516 -10.63 9.14 -24.07
CA GLY A 516 -9.66 9.44 -25.12
C GLY A 516 -8.22 9.00 -24.85
N GLY A 517 -7.95 8.36 -23.70
CA GLY A 517 -6.62 7.92 -23.26
C GLY A 517 -6.31 6.47 -23.62
N VAL A 518 -5.11 6.02 -23.23
CA VAL A 518 -4.62 4.65 -23.48
C VAL A 518 -4.90 3.77 -22.25
N PRO A 519 -5.42 2.54 -22.43
CA PRO A 519 -5.59 1.59 -21.33
C PRO A 519 -4.29 1.33 -20.56
N GLN A 520 -4.35 1.44 -19.24
CA GLN A 520 -3.23 1.15 -18.35
C GLN A 520 -3.62 0.03 -17.40
N LEU A 521 -2.78 -1.01 -17.31
CA LEU A 521 -2.98 -2.09 -16.36
C LEU A 521 -2.78 -1.56 -14.94
N VAL A 522 -3.81 -1.68 -14.10
CA VAL A 522 -3.77 -1.34 -12.67
C VAL A 522 -3.22 -2.53 -11.88
N GLY A 523 -3.69 -3.74 -12.19
CA GLY A 523 -3.25 -4.95 -11.49
C GLY A 523 -3.91 -6.21 -12.02
N THR A 524 -3.42 -7.35 -11.56
CA THR A 524 -3.96 -8.68 -11.89
C THR A 524 -4.10 -9.49 -10.61
N THR A 525 -5.29 -10.04 -10.39
CA THR A 525 -5.64 -10.85 -9.25
C THR A 525 -5.93 -12.28 -9.67
N ASP A 526 -5.11 -13.19 -9.14
CA ASP A 526 -5.26 -14.63 -9.27
C ASP A 526 -6.39 -15.15 -8.37
N VAL A 527 -7.36 -15.87 -8.94
CA VAL A 527 -8.53 -16.37 -8.22
C VAL A 527 -8.30 -17.83 -7.80
N GLY A 528 -7.85 -18.01 -6.56
CA GLY A 528 -7.54 -19.32 -5.98
C GLY A 528 -6.18 -19.89 -6.42
N PRO A 529 -5.79 -21.05 -5.86
CA PRO A 529 -4.51 -21.68 -6.16
C PRO A 529 -4.47 -22.25 -7.57
N ASP A 530 -3.25 -22.42 -8.09
CA ASP A 530 -2.98 -23.15 -9.31
C ASP A 530 -3.42 -24.62 -9.21
N ASP A 531 -4.37 -25.01 -10.06
CA ASP A 531 -4.94 -26.34 -10.08
C ASP A 531 -5.52 -26.66 -11.47
N ALA A 532 -5.10 -27.77 -12.06
CA ALA A 532 -5.53 -28.20 -13.38
C ALA A 532 -6.83 -29.04 -13.36
N ASP A 533 -7.46 -29.19 -12.19
CA ASP A 533 -8.74 -29.88 -12.05
C ASP A 533 -9.85 -29.20 -12.85
N THR A 534 -10.23 -29.82 -13.97
CA THR A 534 -11.26 -29.33 -14.89
C THR A 534 -12.67 -29.37 -14.31
N THR A 535 -12.88 -30.09 -13.20
CA THR A 535 -14.18 -30.14 -12.50
C THR A 535 -14.46 -28.87 -11.71
N ARG A 536 -13.44 -28.05 -11.46
CA ARG A 536 -13.58 -26.74 -10.82
C ARG A 536 -14.00 -25.70 -11.86
N PRO A 537 -15.05 -24.88 -11.60
CA PRO A 537 -15.46 -23.86 -12.56
C PRO A 537 -14.36 -22.82 -12.83
N MET A 538 -14.06 -22.60 -14.10
CA MET A 538 -13.24 -21.49 -14.59
C MET A 538 -14.06 -20.20 -14.56
N TRP A 539 -14.15 -19.57 -13.39
CA TRP A 539 -14.93 -18.35 -13.18
C TRP A 539 -14.48 -17.20 -14.10
N GLY A 540 -15.43 -16.48 -14.67
CA GLY A 540 -15.15 -15.40 -15.62
C GLY A 540 -15.04 -15.87 -17.08
N ALA A 541 -15.42 -17.11 -17.39
CA ALA A 541 -15.63 -17.60 -18.75
C ALA A 541 -16.56 -16.70 -19.58
N ALA A 542 -17.53 -16.09 -18.90
CA ALA A 542 -18.27 -14.91 -19.35
C ALA A 542 -18.55 -14.00 -18.15
N THR A 543 -18.67 -12.70 -18.40
CA THR A 543 -19.07 -11.72 -17.39
C THR A 543 -20.19 -10.82 -17.92
N THR A 544 -21.12 -10.45 -17.03
CA THR A 544 -22.23 -9.56 -17.37
C THR A 544 -22.51 -8.63 -16.21
N LEU A 545 -22.57 -7.32 -16.47
CA LEU A 545 -23.00 -6.33 -15.49
C LEU A 545 -24.52 -6.15 -15.59
N ALA A 546 -25.26 -6.46 -14.53
CA ALA A 546 -26.71 -6.26 -14.47
C ALA A 546 -27.18 -6.06 -13.02
N ASP A 547 -28.21 -5.25 -12.82
CA ASP A 547 -28.85 -5.03 -11.50
C ASP A 547 -27.88 -4.65 -10.36
N GLY A 548 -26.79 -3.95 -10.69
CA GLY A 548 -25.76 -3.55 -9.73
C GLY A 548 -24.85 -4.69 -9.23
N TRP A 549 -24.86 -5.83 -9.93
CA TRP A 549 -24.00 -6.99 -9.74
C TRP A 549 -23.15 -7.25 -10.98
N LEU A 550 -21.92 -7.69 -10.76
CA LEU A 550 -21.13 -8.36 -11.78
C LEU A 550 -21.36 -9.86 -11.66
N TYR A 551 -22.02 -10.45 -12.66
CA TYR A 551 -22.19 -11.90 -12.77
C TYR A 551 -20.96 -12.49 -13.44
N LEU A 552 -20.35 -13.49 -12.80
CA LEU A 552 -19.20 -14.22 -13.32
C LEU A 552 -19.64 -15.66 -13.59
N TYR A 553 -19.79 -15.99 -14.87
CA TYR A 553 -20.12 -17.33 -15.28
C TYR A 553 -18.86 -18.19 -15.29
N GLY A 554 -18.95 -19.38 -14.71
CA GLY A 554 -17.87 -20.35 -14.63
C GLY A 554 -18.16 -21.55 -15.50
N THR A 555 -17.15 -22.10 -16.16
CA THR A 555 -17.28 -23.34 -16.94
C THR A 555 -16.48 -24.48 -16.31
N ALA A 556 -17.12 -25.63 -16.12
CA ALA A 556 -16.48 -26.84 -15.58
C ALA A 556 -16.76 -28.07 -16.46
N ARG A 557 -15.87 -29.05 -16.46
CA ARG A 557 -16.00 -30.30 -17.21
C ARG A 557 -15.58 -31.49 -16.35
N PRO A 558 -16.13 -32.70 -16.56
CA PRO A 558 -15.63 -33.91 -15.89
C PRO A 558 -14.14 -34.13 -16.13
N ALA A 559 -13.43 -34.74 -15.17
CA ALA A 559 -11.98 -34.95 -15.21
C ALA A 559 -11.51 -35.77 -16.44
N ASP A 560 -12.29 -36.79 -16.83
CA ASP A 560 -12.01 -37.65 -18.00
C ASP A 560 -13.16 -37.54 -19.02
N PRO A 561 -13.30 -36.42 -19.73
CA PRO A 561 -14.39 -36.21 -20.64
C PRO A 561 -14.21 -37.05 -21.91
N ALA A 562 -15.28 -37.66 -22.40
CA ALA A 562 -15.27 -38.25 -23.74
C ALA A 562 -14.99 -37.16 -24.80
N PRO A 563 -14.33 -37.48 -25.93
CA PRO A 563 -14.15 -36.52 -27.02
C PRO A 563 -15.47 -35.87 -27.44
N GLY A 564 -15.48 -34.54 -27.56
CA GLY A 564 -16.70 -33.78 -27.90
C GLY A 564 -17.62 -33.46 -26.72
N THR A 565 -17.25 -33.80 -25.48
CA THR A 565 -17.96 -33.29 -24.29
C THR A 565 -17.72 -31.78 -24.17
N GLY A 566 -18.78 -31.00 -23.92
CA GLY A 566 -18.69 -29.57 -23.68
C GLY A 566 -18.33 -29.22 -22.23
N PHE A 567 -18.55 -27.98 -21.84
CA PHE A 567 -18.48 -27.52 -20.46
C PHE A 567 -19.88 -27.31 -19.88
N SER A 568 -20.05 -27.60 -18.60
CA SER A 568 -21.17 -27.10 -17.82
C SER A 568 -21.00 -25.62 -17.50
N LEU A 569 -22.10 -24.92 -17.24
CA LEU A 569 -22.12 -23.50 -16.89
C LEU A 569 -22.64 -23.31 -15.47
N GLN A 570 -21.93 -22.56 -14.64
CA GLN A 570 -22.33 -22.12 -13.30
C GLN A 570 -22.30 -20.59 -13.24
N VAL A 571 -22.86 -19.99 -12.18
CA VAL A 571 -22.80 -18.54 -11.97
C VAL A 571 -22.41 -18.16 -10.55
N ALA A 572 -21.47 -17.23 -10.47
CA ALA A 572 -21.14 -16.46 -9.28
C ALA A 572 -21.57 -15.00 -9.48
N ARG A 573 -21.65 -14.23 -8.41
CA ARG A 573 -21.77 -12.78 -8.48
C ARG A 573 -21.00 -12.09 -7.38
N THR A 574 -20.57 -10.87 -7.67
CA THR A 574 -19.98 -9.94 -6.71
C THR A 574 -20.37 -8.50 -7.04
N ARG A 575 -20.11 -7.56 -6.13
CA ARG A 575 -20.19 -6.15 -6.46
C ARG A 575 -19.04 -5.81 -7.41
N PRO A 576 -19.24 -4.97 -8.42
CA PRO A 576 -18.17 -4.66 -9.37
C PRO A 576 -16.89 -4.13 -8.71
N ALA A 577 -17.01 -3.30 -7.67
CA ALA A 577 -15.87 -2.78 -6.91
C ALA A 577 -15.08 -3.85 -6.13
N ASP A 578 -15.70 -5.01 -5.86
CA ASP A 578 -15.14 -6.10 -5.07
C ASP A 578 -14.67 -7.27 -5.94
N VAL A 579 -14.62 -7.10 -7.27
CA VAL A 579 -14.28 -8.20 -8.20
C VAL A 579 -12.89 -8.79 -7.94
N ASN A 580 -11.94 -7.97 -7.49
CA ASN A 580 -10.58 -8.37 -7.15
C ASN A 580 -10.45 -8.99 -5.75
N ASP A 581 -11.55 -9.16 -5.00
CA ASP A 581 -11.57 -9.90 -3.74
C ASP A 581 -12.47 -11.14 -3.85
N PRO A 582 -11.91 -12.32 -4.21
CA PRO A 582 -12.67 -13.56 -4.33
C PRO A 582 -13.41 -13.98 -3.06
N SER A 583 -13.04 -13.45 -1.87
CA SER A 583 -13.72 -13.77 -0.62
C SER A 583 -15.11 -13.13 -0.49
N THR A 584 -15.41 -12.15 -1.35
CA THR A 584 -16.71 -11.46 -1.42
C THR A 584 -17.70 -12.14 -2.35
N TRP A 585 -17.23 -13.06 -3.19
CA TRP A 585 -18.05 -13.68 -4.21
C TRP A 585 -19.10 -14.60 -3.60
N THR A 586 -20.27 -14.62 -4.22
CA THR A 586 -21.35 -15.54 -3.86
C THR A 586 -21.72 -16.40 -5.05
N TYR A 587 -22.06 -17.66 -4.79
CA TYR A 587 -22.27 -18.70 -5.80
C TYR A 587 -23.71 -19.19 -5.75
N TRP A 588 -24.32 -19.39 -6.92
CA TRP A 588 -25.71 -19.83 -6.99
C TRP A 588 -25.80 -21.36 -6.84
N ASP A 589 -26.47 -21.82 -5.79
CA ASP A 589 -26.63 -23.26 -5.49
C ASP A 589 -27.85 -23.90 -6.18
N GLY A 590 -28.59 -23.14 -7.00
CA GLY A 590 -29.86 -23.54 -7.61
C GLY A 590 -31.10 -22.95 -6.93
N ALA A 591 -30.97 -22.44 -5.71
CA ALA A 591 -32.05 -21.86 -4.92
C ALA A 591 -31.66 -20.56 -4.19
N THR A 592 -30.43 -20.48 -3.69
CA THR A 592 -29.89 -19.33 -2.94
C THR A 592 -28.45 -19.01 -3.32
N TRP A 593 -27.98 -17.83 -2.89
CA TRP A 593 -26.60 -17.40 -3.05
C TRP A 593 -25.79 -17.77 -1.81
N GLY A 594 -24.84 -18.69 -1.95
CA GLY A 594 -23.92 -19.16 -0.91
C GLY A 594 -22.50 -18.60 -1.06
N ARG A 595 -21.60 -18.97 -0.15
CA ARG A 595 -20.16 -18.57 -0.19
C ARG A 595 -19.22 -19.69 -0.64
N ASP A 596 -19.70 -20.94 -0.65
CA ASP A 596 -18.88 -22.07 -1.07
C ASP A 596 -18.98 -22.25 -2.60
N PRO A 597 -17.86 -22.14 -3.35
CA PRO A 597 -17.87 -22.37 -4.79
C PRO A 597 -18.23 -23.81 -5.16
N ALA A 598 -18.04 -24.79 -4.25
CA ALA A 598 -18.34 -26.20 -4.52
C ALA A 598 -19.85 -26.49 -4.59
N ASP A 599 -20.68 -25.61 -4.02
CA ASP A 599 -22.15 -25.73 -4.04
C ASP A 599 -22.78 -25.20 -5.33
N ALA A 600 -21.99 -24.62 -6.25
CA ALA A 600 -22.51 -23.96 -7.44
C ALA A 600 -23.24 -24.94 -8.38
N ALA A 601 -24.53 -24.72 -8.59
CA ALA A 601 -25.34 -25.57 -9.45
C ALA A 601 -25.11 -25.28 -10.95
N ALA A 602 -25.12 -26.35 -11.74
CA ALA A 602 -25.06 -26.24 -13.19
C ALA A 602 -26.36 -25.65 -13.76
N LEU A 603 -26.23 -24.51 -14.44
CA LEU A 603 -27.26 -23.84 -15.23
C LEU A 603 -27.42 -24.49 -16.62
N ILE A 604 -26.31 -24.99 -17.18
CA ILE A 604 -26.23 -25.79 -18.41
C ILE A 604 -25.35 -27.01 -18.11
N GLY A 605 -25.76 -28.21 -18.53
CA GLY A 605 -25.01 -29.45 -18.31
C GLY A 605 -23.93 -29.72 -19.36
N ALA A 606 -22.89 -30.50 -19.01
CA ALA A 606 -21.69 -30.70 -19.84
C ALA A 606 -21.84 -31.68 -21.03
N THR A 607 -22.87 -32.53 -21.06
CA THR A 607 -23.00 -33.65 -22.04
C THR A 607 -23.10 -33.18 -23.51
N GLU A 608 -23.55 -31.95 -23.73
CA GLU A 608 -23.31 -31.21 -24.98
C GLU A 608 -22.66 -29.86 -24.65
N GLY A 609 -23.14 -29.21 -23.58
CA GLY A 609 -22.46 -28.10 -22.92
C GLY A 609 -22.13 -26.92 -23.81
N THR A 610 -21.29 -26.05 -23.25
CA THR A 610 -20.75 -24.87 -23.92
C THR A 610 -19.28 -25.09 -24.28
N SER A 611 -18.71 -24.09 -24.94
CA SER A 611 -17.28 -23.87 -24.95
C SER A 611 -16.83 -23.36 -23.57
N GLN A 612 -15.53 -23.46 -23.28
CA GLN A 612 -14.89 -22.99 -22.06
C GLN A 612 -15.02 -21.47 -21.92
N THR A 613 -14.90 -20.77 -23.04
CA THR A 613 -15.17 -19.34 -23.13
C THR A 613 -16.41 -19.15 -23.99
N LEU A 614 -17.32 -18.30 -23.53
CA LEU A 614 -18.61 -18.05 -24.15
C LEU A 614 -19.03 -16.60 -23.91
N SER A 615 -20.19 -16.22 -24.44
CA SER A 615 -20.79 -14.92 -24.10
C SER A 615 -22.12 -15.12 -23.38
N VAL A 616 -22.30 -14.35 -22.31
CA VAL A 616 -23.60 -14.20 -21.63
C VAL A 616 -23.91 -12.71 -21.57
N PHE A 617 -25.12 -12.33 -21.96
CA PHE A 617 -25.58 -10.95 -21.93
C PHE A 617 -27.10 -10.88 -21.75
N GLU A 618 -27.57 -9.72 -21.32
CA GLU A 618 -28.99 -9.43 -21.15
C GLU A 618 -29.42 -8.43 -22.23
N ARG A 619 -30.61 -8.65 -22.81
CA ARG A 619 -31.27 -7.72 -23.71
C ARG A 619 -32.78 -7.84 -23.56
N ASP A 620 -33.45 -6.71 -23.31
CA ASP A 620 -34.90 -6.60 -23.20
C ASP A 620 -35.55 -7.59 -22.20
N GLY A 621 -34.90 -7.78 -21.05
CA GLY A 621 -35.30 -8.69 -19.98
C GLY A 621 -34.99 -10.16 -20.23
N THR A 622 -34.36 -10.50 -21.36
CA THR A 622 -33.98 -11.87 -21.71
C THR A 622 -32.48 -12.06 -21.59
N TRP A 623 -32.08 -13.12 -20.91
CA TRP A 623 -30.68 -13.52 -20.77
C TRP A 623 -30.32 -14.50 -21.87
N TYR A 624 -29.24 -14.21 -22.58
CA TYR A 624 -28.72 -15.02 -23.68
C TYR A 624 -27.37 -15.60 -23.30
N ALA A 625 -27.17 -16.90 -23.49
CA ALA A 625 -25.85 -17.50 -23.54
C ALA A 625 -25.59 -17.98 -24.96
N VAL A 626 -24.48 -17.55 -25.58
CA VAL A 626 -24.10 -17.90 -26.95
C VAL A 626 -22.82 -18.70 -26.91
N SER A 627 -22.87 -19.91 -27.47
CA SER A 627 -21.73 -20.83 -27.45
C SER A 627 -21.84 -21.91 -28.51
N LYS A 628 -20.69 -22.50 -28.87
CA LYS A 628 -20.63 -23.77 -29.58
C LYS A 628 -20.95 -24.93 -28.63
N ARG A 629 -21.80 -25.89 -29.03
CA ARG A 629 -21.97 -27.16 -28.30
C ARG A 629 -20.80 -28.09 -28.61
N GLY A 630 -20.37 -28.89 -27.65
CA GLY A 630 -19.31 -29.89 -27.82
C GLY A 630 -17.90 -29.32 -27.99
N GLU A 631 -17.70 -28.05 -27.60
CA GLU A 631 -16.42 -27.34 -27.69
C GLU A 631 -15.81 -27.35 -29.11
N VAL A 632 -14.49 -27.25 -29.22
CA VAL A 632 -13.71 -27.27 -30.46
C VAL A 632 -14.11 -28.41 -31.41
N LEU A 633 -14.51 -29.59 -30.91
CA LEU A 633 -14.89 -30.74 -31.75
C LEU A 633 -16.37 -30.74 -32.18
N GLY A 634 -17.23 -29.95 -31.54
CA GLY A 634 -18.61 -29.83 -31.98
C GLY A 634 -18.75 -29.04 -33.27
N SER A 635 -20.00 -28.78 -33.68
CA SER A 635 -20.30 -27.98 -34.88
C SER A 635 -21.36 -26.91 -34.61
N ASP A 636 -22.34 -27.18 -33.77
CA ASP A 636 -23.51 -26.32 -33.63
C ASP A 636 -23.23 -25.07 -32.80
N LEU A 637 -23.42 -23.88 -33.39
CA LEU A 637 -23.54 -22.63 -32.67
C LEU A 637 -24.96 -22.51 -32.13
N VAL A 638 -25.11 -22.34 -30.83
CA VAL A 638 -26.40 -22.37 -30.14
C VAL A 638 -26.55 -21.14 -29.25
N VAL A 639 -27.79 -20.66 -29.18
CA VAL A 639 -28.21 -19.61 -28.26
C VAL A 639 -29.15 -20.22 -27.22
N TRP A 640 -28.79 -20.12 -25.95
CA TRP A 640 -29.67 -20.45 -24.83
C TRP A 640 -30.34 -19.19 -24.33
N THR A 641 -31.61 -19.30 -23.92
CA THR A 641 -32.38 -18.19 -23.32
C THR A 641 -32.77 -18.48 -21.89
N ALA A 642 -32.81 -17.46 -21.05
CA ALA A 642 -33.25 -17.53 -19.67
C ALA A 642 -34.02 -16.25 -19.26
N PRO A 643 -34.95 -16.35 -18.29
CA PRO A 643 -35.65 -15.18 -17.76
C PRO A 643 -34.85 -14.39 -16.72
N ALA A 644 -33.70 -14.92 -16.28
CA ALA A 644 -32.90 -14.40 -15.19
C ALA A 644 -31.42 -14.82 -15.35
N PRO A 645 -30.47 -14.12 -14.71
CA PRO A 645 -29.04 -14.47 -14.77
C PRO A 645 -28.74 -15.87 -14.26
N THR A 646 -29.59 -16.39 -13.37
CA THR A 646 -29.48 -17.73 -12.76
C THR A 646 -30.22 -18.81 -13.54
N GLY A 647 -30.66 -18.53 -14.77
CA GLY A 647 -31.44 -19.47 -15.57
C GLY A 647 -32.92 -19.54 -15.16
N PRO A 648 -33.62 -20.65 -15.49
CA PRO A 648 -33.10 -21.80 -16.23
C PRO A 648 -32.78 -21.44 -17.69
N PHE A 649 -31.61 -21.88 -18.17
CA PHE A 649 -31.20 -21.68 -19.56
C PHE A 649 -31.76 -22.79 -20.46
N THR A 650 -32.54 -22.41 -21.47
CA THR A 650 -33.13 -23.33 -22.44
C THR A 650 -32.47 -23.17 -23.80
N ALA A 651 -31.95 -24.25 -24.36
CA ALA A 651 -31.23 -24.23 -25.62
C ALA A 651 -32.20 -24.10 -26.82
N GLY A 652 -31.92 -23.16 -27.72
CA GLY A 652 -32.58 -23.10 -29.03
C GLY A 652 -32.03 -24.15 -30.02
N PRO A 653 -32.63 -24.24 -31.22
CA PRO A 653 -32.01 -24.94 -32.34
C PRO A 653 -30.67 -24.28 -32.73
N PRO A 654 -29.76 -25.00 -33.42
CA PRO A 654 -28.55 -24.41 -33.97
C PRO A 654 -28.87 -23.21 -34.87
N VAL A 655 -28.16 -22.09 -34.65
CA VAL A 655 -28.32 -20.85 -35.43
C VAL A 655 -27.28 -20.71 -36.54
N ALA A 656 -26.17 -21.46 -36.44
CA ALA A 656 -25.15 -21.61 -37.47
C ALA A 656 -24.33 -22.90 -37.21
N GLU A 657 -23.52 -23.30 -38.19
CA GLU A 657 -22.57 -24.41 -38.07
C GLU A 657 -21.13 -23.90 -38.19
N LEU A 658 -20.29 -24.30 -37.24
CA LEU A 658 -18.88 -23.96 -37.11
C LEU A 658 -18.03 -25.24 -36.94
N PRO A 659 -18.05 -26.19 -37.89
CA PRO A 659 -17.30 -27.44 -37.76
C PRO A 659 -15.79 -27.18 -37.74
N SER A 660 -15.09 -27.91 -36.88
CA SER A 660 -13.63 -28.08 -36.99
C SER A 660 -13.32 -29.30 -37.85
N ASP A 661 -12.18 -29.27 -38.52
CA ASP A 661 -11.60 -30.40 -39.25
C ASP A 661 -10.13 -30.53 -38.83
N PRO A 662 -9.84 -31.13 -37.66
CA PRO A 662 -8.48 -31.24 -37.13
C PRO A 662 -7.55 -32.05 -38.06
N ASP A 663 -8.09 -33.05 -38.76
CA ASP A 663 -7.35 -33.89 -39.71
C ASP A 663 -6.97 -33.10 -40.97
N GLY A 664 -7.86 -32.23 -41.46
CA GLY A 664 -7.59 -31.24 -42.50
C GLY A 664 -6.85 -29.98 -42.01
N GLY A 665 -6.55 -29.90 -40.72
CA GLY A 665 -5.81 -28.82 -40.08
C GLY A 665 -6.57 -27.51 -39.89
N LEU A 666 -7.90 -27.55 -39.76
CA LEU A 666 -8.77 -26.39 -39.49
C LEU A 666 -9.42 -26.52 -38.10
N LEU A 667 -9.23 -25.50 -37.27
CA LEU A 667 -9.90 -25.38 -35.98
C LEU A 667 -10.83 -24.17 -35.99
N ARG A 668 -12.06 -24.33 -35.49
CA ARG A 668 -13.04 -23.26 -35.27
C ARG A 668 -13.61 -23.35 -33.87
N TYR A 669 -13.39 -22.34 -33.04
CA TYR A 669 -13.66 -22.40 -31.62
C TYR A 669 -14.01 -21.02 -31.03
N MET A 670 -14.45 -21.01 -29.76
CA MET A 670 -14.77 -19.82 -28.97
C MET A 670 -15.59 -18.77 -29.74
N PRO A 671 -16.83 -19.09 -30.14
CA PRO A 671 -17.73 -18.07 -30.65
C PRO A 671 -18.11 -17.11 -29.51
N LEU A 672 -17.87 -15.81 -29.70
CA LEU A 672 -18.19 -14.74 -28.75
C LEU A 672 -19.15 -13.75 -29.39
N ALA A 673 -20.19 -13.37 -28.65
CA ALA A 673 -21.20 -12.41 -29.08
C ALA A 673 -20.80 -10.96 -28.72
N HIS A 674 -21.15 -10.03 -29.60
CA HIS A 674 -20.85 -8.61 -29.48
C HIS A 674 -22.15 -7.80 -29.53
N PRO A 675 -22.90 -7.70 -28.42
CA PRO A 675 -24.24 -7.09 -28.43
C PRO A 675 -24.26 -5.60 -28.80
N ASP A 676 -23.15 -4.90 -28.63
CA ASP A 676 -23.00 -3.48 -28.97
C ASP A 676 -22.46 -3.23 -30.40
N LEU A 677 -22.01 -4.29 -31.09
CA LEU A 677 -21.39 -4.18 -32.41
C LEU A 677 -22.43 -4.35 -33.51
N LEU A 678 -22.67 -3.28 -34.29
CA LEU A 678 -23.70 -3.22 -35.33
C LEU A 678 -25.06 -3.77 -34.83
N PRO A 679 -25.65 -3.16 -33.77
CA PRO A 679 -26.83 -3.70 -33.12
C PRO A 679 -28.05 -3.64 -34.05
N GLU A 680 -28.71 -4.78 -34.23
CA GLU A 680 -29.98 -4.93 -34.95
C GLU A 680 -30.99 -5.71 -34.08
N ASP A 681 -32.28 -5.39 -34.22
CA ASP A 681 -33.34 -6.03 -33.45
C ASP A 681 -33.46 -7.52 -33.85
N GLY A 682 -33.39 -8.41 -32.85
CA GLY A 682 -33.58 -9.84 -33.07
C GLY A 682 -32.35 -10.59 -33.59
N ASP A 683 -31.18 -9.96 -33.65
CA ASP A 683 -29.92 -10.65 -33.95
C ASP A 683 -28.73 -10.15 -33.11
N VAL A 684 -27.59 -10.83 -33.26
CA VAL A 684 -26.33 -10.42 -32.66
C VAL A 684 -25.17 -10.76 -33.58
N VAL A 685 -24.14 -9.92 -33.56
CA VAL A 685 -22.86 -10.21 -34.23
C VAL A 685 -22.06 -11.16 -33.34
N VAL A 686 -21.53 -12.22 -33.95
CA VAL A 686 -20.68 -13.22 -33.30
C VAL A 686 -19.37 -13.32 -34.04
N SER A 687 -18.26 -13.20 -33.32
CA SER A 687 -16.95 -13.60 -33.82
C SER A 687 -16.67 -15.04 -33.41
N TYR A 688 -15.88 -15.78 -34.18
CA TYR A 688 -15.30 -17.05 -33.74
C TYR A 688 -13.82 -17.11 -34.12
N SER A 689 -13.03 -17.76 -33.27
CA SER A 689 -11.61 -17.98 -33.51
C SER A 689 -11.39 -19.06 -34.56
N ARG A 690 -10.35 -18.88 -35.36
CA ARG A 690 -9.86 -19.85 -36.35
C ARG A 690 -8.39 -20.08 -36.13
N ASN A 691 -7.95 -21.32 -36.31
CA ASN A 691 -6.54 -21.67 -36.25
C ASN A 691 -6.24 -22.87 -37.16
N SER A 692 -4.96 -23.15 -37.37
CA SER A 692 -4.47 -24.39 -37.98
C SER A 692 -3.74 -25.25 -36.96
N THR A 693 -3.78 -26.57 -37.14
CA THR A 693 -2.94 -27.50 -36.38
C THR A 693 -1.46 -27.44 -36.82
N ASP A 694 -1.16 -26.79 -37.95
CA ASP A 694 0.19 -26.54 -38.44
C ASP A 694 0.63 -25.12 -38.10
N LEU A 695 1.48 -24.99 -37.07
CA LEU A 695 2.06 -23.70 -36.67
C LEU A 695 2.91 -23.06 -37.78
N GLY A 696 3.56 -23.86 -38.63
CA GLY A 696 4.33 -23.35 -39.77
C GLY A 696 3.43 -22.61 -40.75
N ALA A 697 2.28 -23.20 -41.07
CA ALA A 697 1.28 -22.55 -41.93
C ALA A 697 0.77 -21.22 -41.34
N VAL A 698 0.55 -21.15 -40.01
CA VAL A 698 0.15 -19.90 -39.33
C VAL A 698 1.25 -18.84 -39.36
N LEU A 699 2.51 -19.26 -39.23
CA LEU A 699 3.66 -18.33 -39.30
C LEU A 699 3.88 -17.78 -40.72
N GLU A 700 3.56 -18.57 -41.75
CA GLU A 700 3.62 -18.16 -43.17
C GLU A 700 2.40 -17.31 -43.57
N ASP A 701 1.20 -17.70 -43.15
CA ASP A 701 -0.04 -16.95 -43.35
C ASP A 701 -0.78 -16.71 -42.02
N PRO A 702 -0.46 -15.59 -41.32
CA PRO A 702 -1.14 -15.21 -40.09
C PRO A 702 -2.67 -15.02 -40.21
N LEU A 703 -3.22 -14.90 -41.43
CA LEU A 703 -4.68 -14.79 -41.64
C LEU A 703 -5.43 -16.09 -41.34
N LEU A 704 -4.72 -17.22 -41.28
CA LEU A 704 -5.28 -18.48 -40.78
C LEU A 704 -5.61 -18.41 -39.28
N TYR A 705 -5.04 -17.43 -38.57
CA TYR A 705 -5.18 -17.21 -37.14
C TYR A 705 -5.81 -15.83 -36.84
N ARG A 706 -6.99 -15.59 -37.42
CA ARG A 706 -7.78 -14.37 -37.23
C ARG A 706 -9.24 -14.71 -36.96
N PRO A 707 -9.95 -13.92 -36.13
CA PRO A 707 -11.37 -14.11 -35.92
C PRO A 707 -12.17 -13.87 -37.20
N ARG A 708 -13.30 -14.54 -37.32
CA ARG A 708 -14.31 -14.31 -38.38
C ARG A 708 -15.63 -13.91 -37.76
N PHE A 709 -16.29 -12.93 -38.37
CA PHE A 709 -17.57 -12.40 -37.93
C PHE A 709 -18.72 -12.99 -38.74
N ILE A 710 -19.81 -13.31 -38.05
CA ILE A 710 -21.11 -13.70 -38.62
C ILE A 710 -22.22 -12.97 -37.85
N ARG A 711 -23.39 -12.84 -38.46
CA ARG A 711 -24.60 -12.37 -37.79
C ARG A 711 -25.54 -13.56 -37.59
N VAL A 712 -26.08 -13.70 -36.39
CA VAL A 712 -26.95 -14.83 -36.02
C VAL A 712 -28.23 -14.35 -35.35
N PRO A 713 -29.38 -15.00 -35.63
CA PRO A 713 -30.64 -14.62 -35.02
C PRO A 713 -30.65 -14.93 -33.51
N LEU A 714 -31.26 -14.03 -32.73
CA LEU A 714 -31.61 -14.27 -31.35
C LEU A 714 -33.03 -14.84 -31.26
N PRO A 715 -33.25 -15.94 -30.51
CA PRO A 715 -34.59 -16.42 -30.24
C PRO A 715 -35.41 -15.32 -29.52
N GLY A 716 -36.67 -15.14 -29.94
CA GLY A 716 -37.61 -14.30 -29.20
C GLY A 716 -37.82 -14.82 -27.77
N PRO A 717 -38.32 -13.98 -26.85
CA PRO A 717 -38.54 -14.38 -25.46
C PRO A 717 -39.42 -15.62 -25.40
N SER A 718 -38.93 -16.66 -24.73
CA SER A 718 -39.70 -17.86 -24.44
C SER A 718 -40.97 -17.44 -23.68
N ALA A 719 -42.15 -17.61 -24.29
CA ALA A 719 -43.41 -17.36 -23.59
C ALA A 719 -43.48 -18.29 -22.37
N SER A 720 -43.51 -17.68 -21.18
CA SER A 720 -43.53 -18.34 -19.87
C SER A 720 -44.69 -19.30 -19.68
#